data_AF-A0AA38CQK9-F1
#
_entry.id   AF-A0AA38CQK9-F1
#
_cell.length_a   1.000
_cell.length_b   1.000
_cell.length_c   1.000
_cell.angle_alpha   90.00
_cell.angle_beta   90.00
_cell.angle_gamma   90.00
#
_symmetry.space_group_name_H-M   'P 1'
#
loop_
_entity.id
_entity.type
_entity.pdbx_description
1 polymer ?
#
loop_
_entity_poly.entity_id
_entity_poly.type
_entity_poly.pdbx_seq_one_letter_code
_entity_poly.pdbx_strand_id
1 'polypeptide(L)'
;MDKKSKSLGYNEISHSHNQGIFPKSSGFNGRFSLLHGEALNKILDPKSKKAIPIRRKPTTRLQAMEVGSSAPLFTVGHQTANVFASSGILHNAWEAVQGASIENMFVLKSYEGVPYAIFSSPCVEDFIVRDSKYGECKIQDENRAFSSCLKGNDDKPALVHKGALRRFLHILENSDFKTQMQRLINQKKEQAVVFVGHSMGGAVAALAMIWFLEKRARQISPLCITFGSPLVGDDRLGEAISREDWSGKFCHVVSMNDIVPRMLLAPVESFAEPLNTIFPLWGSIMLKAPTSVSHDLPFQETCKTLRNNVLQYTSTLANNYGRDSGIRSPYKPFGTYMFCSIYGAACIEDPEAVLKMLHFTMQSKERNTFDEIAGACISEHIDYGNMLECITKHLHNTITTRIAIPISDSFEMGIALQLEAMGIGAELKFVSIVCKQNDHALLALRKAGERKSKHDMKIEELNDKLSKKQSAMASLEWYKGHSKANDTGYYDSFKQHSDKKDFRANLYRNSLGTFWDEIVEMVEKHELPCIFRFLNKWINAATAYRRLVEPLDIADYSRNHKGNGSYLSEGVRPHRHFALEKWLKEKDQTRIGREKKPRTKFASLTEDSCFWAHVEEACKNLSYLQQVHAQHQMAHAQQLQDNLKQFEDYVGSMIKDKSISAEVFLEGSSFMKWWQQYRDLQLESPGWQASSPLFNFIENEKWK
;
A
#
# COMPACT_ATOMS: atom_id res chain seq x y z
N MET A 1 -28.93 -31.50 63.11
CA MET A 1 -30.20 -31.73 62.42
C MET A 1 -29.90 -31.75 60.93
N ASP A 2 -29.22 -32.80 60.43
CA ASP A 2 -29.80 -34.09 59.96
C ASP A 2 -30.61 -33.89 58.67
N LYS A 3 -30.29 -34.45 57.49
CA LYS A 3 -29.73 -35.77 57.16
C LYS A 3 -28.91 -35.79 55.85
N LYS A 4 -27.89 -36.66 55.85
CA LYS A 4 -27.24 -37.31 54.70
C LYS A 4 -28.08 -38.50 54.19
N SER A 5 -27.99 -38.82 52.90
CA SER A 5 -27.87 -40.20 52.34
C SER A 5 -27.57 -40.12 50.82
N LYS A 6 -26.38 -40.53 50.34
CA LYS A 6 -25.99 -41.89 49.84
C LYS A 6 -26.78 -42.31 48.58
N SER A 7 -26.20 -42.31 47.37
CA SER A 7 -25.19 -43.22 46.75
C SER A 7 -25.82 -44.39 46.00
N LEU A 8 -25.50 -44.53 44.71
CA LEU A 8 -25.42 -45.72 43.81
C LEU A 8 -25.24 -45.13 42.39
N GLY A 9 -24.22 -45.40 41.57
CA GLY A 9 -23.39 -46.58 41.38
C GLY A 9 -23.86 -47.31 40.11
N TYR A 10 -23.14 -47.17 38.99
CA TYR A 10 -22.73 -48.22 38.02
C TYR A 10 -22.57 -47.76 36.54
N ASN A 11 -21.38 -48.08 36.05
CA ASN A 11 -20.92 -48.53 34.72
C ASN A 11 -20.68 -47.59 33.52
N GLU A 12 -19.41 -47.69 33.10
CA GLU A 12 -18.77 -47.36 31.83
C GLU A 12 -19.47 -48.03 30.63
N ILE A 13 -19.62 -47.29 29.52
CA ILE A 13 -19.38 -47.80 28.16
C ILE A 13 -18.75 -46.66 27.34
N SER A 14 -17.62 -46.99 26.72
CA SER A 14 -16.86 -46.24 25.72
C SER A 14 -17.68 -45.90 24.47
N HIS A 15 -17.54 -44.69 23.92
CA HIS A 15 -17.38 -44.48 22.48
C HIS A 15 -16.84 -43.07 22.17
N SER A 16 -15.78 -43.06 21.37
CA SER A 16 -15.21 -41.93 20.65
C SER A 16 -16.25 -41.25 19.75
N HIS A 17 -16.20 -39.92 19.59
CA HIS A 17 -16.50 -39.25 18.30
C HIS A 17 -16.05 -37.77 18.30
N ASN A 18 -15.29 -37.42 17.26
CA ASN A 18 -14.94 -36.09 16.77
C ASN A 18 -16.16 -35.19 16.56
N GLN A 19 -16.11 -33.91 16.99
CA GLN A 19 -16.65 -32.71 16.31
C GLN A 19 -15.89 -31.49 16.89
N GLY A 20 -15.22 -30.60 16.17
CA GLY A 20 -15.67 -29.87 14.98
C GLY A 20 -15.65 -28.37 15.33
N ILE A 21 -14.48 -27.74 15.31
CA ILE A 21 -14.29 -26.32 15.60
C ILE A 21 -14.77 -25.50 14.39
N PHE A 22 -15.99 -24.96 14.45
CA PHE A 22 -16.48 -23.94 13.52
C PHE A 22 -16.00 -22.55 13.98
N PRO A 23 -15.36 -21.73 13.12
CA PRO A 23 -15.19 -20.32 13.41
C PRO A 23 -16.50 -19.56 13.13
N LYS A 24 -16.89 -18.76 14.11
CA LYS A 24 -18.06 -17.86 14.11
C LYS A 24 -18.04 -16.91 12.90
N SER A 25 -19.17 -16.84 12.21
CA SER A 25 -19.50 -15.82 11.23
C SER A 25 -19.56 -14.44 11.91
N SER A 26 -18.65 -13.54 11.53
CA SER A 26 -18.70 -12.14 11.92
C SER A 26 -19.56 -11.36 10.91
N GLY A 27 -20.74 -10.92 11.37
CA GLY A 27 -21.66 -10.08 10.63
C GLY A 27 -21.10 -8.68 10.33
N PHE A 28 -21.54 -8.18 9.19
CA PHE A 28 -21.29 -6.86 8.61
C PHE A 28 -21.62 -5.70 9.56
N ASN A 29 -20.73 -4.70 9.57
CA ASN A 29 -21.05 -3.30 9.84
C ASN A 29 -20.00 -2.42 9.13
N GLY A 30 -20.47 -1.35 8.49
CA GLY A 30 -19.70 -0.47 7.60
C GLY A 30 -18.35 -0.05 8.17
N ARG A 31 -17.29 -0.39 7.44
CA ARG A 31 -15.93 0.03 7.72
C ARG A 31 -15.82 1.54 7.44
N PHE A 32 -15.69 2.33 8.50
CA PHE A 32 -15.04 3.65 8.46
C PHE A 32 -13.81 3.58 7.54
N SER A 33 -13.53 4.63 6.74
CA SER A 33 -12.35 4.68 5.86
C SER A 33 -11.10 4.17 6.59
N LEU A 34 -10.65 2.99 6.20
CA LEU A 34 -9.61 2.20 6.86
C LEU A 34 -8.23 2.88 6.87
N LEU A 35 -8.06 4.01 6.19
CA LEU A 35 -6.75 4.56 5.84
C LEU A 35 -6.10 5.36 6.99
N HIS A 36 -6.85 6.17 7.74
CA HIS A 36 -6.31 6.98 8.85
C HIS A 36 -6.64 6.44 10.24
N GLY A 37 -7.62 5.53 10.34
CA GLY A 37 -8.25 5.14 11.61
C GLY A 37 -7.29 4.58 12.66
N GLU A 38 -6.30 3.78 12.27
CA GLU A 38 -5.37 3.18 13.25
C GLU A 38 -4.45 4.21 13.93
N ALA A 39 -3.94 5.19 13.17
CA ALA A 39 -3.09 6.23 13.73
C ALA A 39 -3.92 7.24 14.52
N LEU A 40 -5.04 7.72 13.97
CA LEU A 40 -5.95 8.63 14.66
C LEU A 40 -6.49 8.04 15.97
N ASN A 41 -6.91 6.78 15.97
CA ASN A 41 -7.40 6.13 17.19
C ASN A 41 -6.30 6.03 18.27
N LYS A 42 -5.05 5.77 17.89
CA LYS A 42 -3.92 5.74 18.83
C LYS A 42 -3.51 7.11 19.34
N ILE A 43 -3.68 8.15 18.53
CA ILE A 43 -3.43 9.55 18.94
C ILE A 43 -4.52 10.00 19.92
N LEU A 44 -5.78 9.67 19.64
CA LEU A 44 -6.93 10.03 20.46
C LEU A 44 -7.02 9.25 21.79
N ASP A 45 -6.51 8.03 21.85
CA ASP A 45 -6.43 7.25 23.11
C ASP A 45 -5.07 6.53 23.25
N PRO A 46 -4.03 7.24 23.74
CA PRO A 46 -2.67 6.69 23.91
C PRO A 46 -2.57 5.56 24.94
N LYS A 47 -3.62 5.35 25.77
CA LYS A 47 -3.63 4.38 26.88
C LYS A 47 -4.44 3.12 26.57
N SER A 48 -5.23 3.08 25.50
CA SER A 48 -6.02 1.89 25.14
C SER A 48 -5.14 0.75 24.64
N LYS A 49 -4.92 -0.27 25.48
CA LYS A 49 -4.31 -1.55 25.08
C LYS A 49 -5.32 -2.56 24.51
N LYS A 50 -6.55 -2.15 24.21
CA LYS A 50 -7.61 -3.01 23.69
C LYS A 50 -8.51 -2.22 22.74
N ALA A 51 -8.75 -2.77 21.55
CA ALA A 51 -9.93 -2.41 20.77
C ALA A 51 -11.17 -2.59 21.67
N ILE A 52 -11.90 -1.50 21.92
CA ILE A 52 -13.12 -1.52 22.72
C ILE A 52 -14.18 -2.32 21.94
N PRO A 53 -14.69 -3.46 22.45
CA PRO A 53 -15.86 -4.08 21.86
C PRO A 53 -17.07 -3.23 22.27
N ILE A 54 -17.71 -2.56 21.32
CA ILE A 54 -18.98 -1.87 21.55
C ILE A 54 -20.02 -2.93 21.93
N ARG A 55 -20.30 -3.07 23.23
CA ARG A 55 -21.37 -3.93 23.75
C ARG A 55 -22.69 -3.15 23.65
N ARG A 56 -23.50 -3.38 22.62
CA ARG A 56 -24.89 -2.88 22.57
C ARG A 56 -25.83 -3.90 23.21
N LYS A 57 -26.68 -3.44 24.13
CA LYS A 57 -27.87 -4.17 24.61
C LYS A 57 -28.91 -4.27 23.48
N PRO A 58 -29.71 -5.34 23.41
CA PRO A 58 -30.68 -5.54 22.34
C PRO A 58 -31.93 -4.70 22.60
N THR A 59 -32.28 -3.81 21.68
CA THR A 59 -33.62 -3.20 21.64
C THR A 59 -34.37 -3.72 20.41
N THR A 60 -35.62 -4.04 20.70
CA THR A 60 -36.71 -4.69 19.97
C THR A 60 -36.76 -4.46 18.45
N ARG A 61 -36.99 -5.58 17.76
CA ARG A 61 -37.22 -5.77 16.32
C ARG A 61 -38.48 -5.01 15.87
N LEU A 62 -38.33 -4.01 15.01
CA LEU A 62 -39.41 -3.50 14.16
C LEU A 62 -39.06 -3.85 12.72
N GLN A 63 -39.96 -4.60 12.08
CA GLN A 63 -39.87 -5.02 10.68
C GLN A 63 -39.84 -3.78 9.79
N ALA A 64 -38.76 -3.60 9.04
CA ALA A 64 -38.73 -2.73 7.86
C ALA A 64 -38.67 -3.64 6.63
N MET A 65 -39.67 -3.47 5.77
CA MET A 65 -39.84 -4.18 4.50
C MET A 65 -38.61 -4.05 3.62
N GLU A 66 -38.25 -5.15 2.95
CA GLU A 66 -37.31 -5.17 1.84
C GLU A 66 -37.80 -4.22 0.74
N VAL A 67 -37.08 -3.13 0.52
CA VAL A 67 -37.13 -2.35 -0.70
C VAL A 67 -35.71 -2.27 -1.22
N GLY A 68 -35.47 -2.93 -2.36
CA GLY A 68 -34.21 -2.88 -3.07
C GLY A 68 -33.90 -1.46 -3.54
N SER A 69 -32.84 -0.89 -2.99
CA SER A 69 -32.16 0.30 -3.51
C SER A 69 -30.68 0.16 -3.20
N SER A 70 -29.90 -0.31 -4.19
CA SER A 70 -28.45 -0.41 -4.13
C SER A 70 -27.80 0.95 -4.45
N ALA A 71 -28.10 1.98 -3.66
CA ALA A 71 -27.43 3.27 -3.78
C ALA A 71 -26.10 3.23 -2.99
N PRO A 72 -24.96 3.64 -3.59
CA PRO A 72 -23.67 3.63 -2.91
C PRO A 72 -23.67 4.63 -1.74
N LEU A 73 -23.36 4.17 -0.53
CA LEU A 73 -23.11 5.03 0.64
C LEU A 73 -21.84 5.86 0.41
N PHE A 74 -21.96 7.02 -0.24
CA PHE A 74 -20.86 7.97 -0.40
C PHE A 74 -21.10 9.24 0.42
N THR A 75 -20.57 9.26 1.64
CA THR A 75 -20.39 10.49 2.46
C THR A 75 -19.11 10.41 3.32
N VAL A 76 -18.04 9.76 2.83
CA VAL A 76 -16.86 9.54 3.68
C VAL A 76 -15.95 10.77 3.75
N GLY A 77 -15.78 11.54 2.67
CA GLY A 77 -14.85 12.68 2.63
C GLY A 77 -15.15 13.77 3.67
N HIS A 78 -16.42 14.18 3.77
CA HIS A 78 -16.89 15.14 4.79
C HIS A 78 -16.85 14.53 6.21
N GLN A 79 -17.19 13.25 6.36
CA GLN A 79 -17.11 12.58 7.67
C GLN A 79 -15.67 12.46 8.18
N THR A 80 -14.72 12.10 7.32
CA THR A 80 -13.30 12.03 7.64
C THR A 80 -12.76 13.41 8.02
N ALA A 81 -13.13 14.46 7.29
CA ALA A 81 -12.78 15.84 7.61
C ALA A 81 -13.31 16.24 9.00
N ASN A 82 -14.56 15.88 9.33
CA ASN A 82 -15.16 16.14 10.64
C ASN A 82 -14.40 15.43 11.77
N VAL A 83 -13.95 14.19 11.55
CA VAL A 83 -13.13 13.45 12.53
C VAL A 83 -11.80 14.17 12.76
N PHE A 84 -11.10 14.59 11.71
CA PHE A 84 -9.86 15.35 11.85
C PHE A 84 -10.07 16.66 12.61
N ALA A 85 -11.09 17.43 12.24
CA ALA A 85 -11.38 18.73 12.86
C ALA A 85 -11.83 18.61 14.33
N SER A 86 -12.64 17.59 14.67
CA SER A 86 -13.12 17.37 16.04
C SER A 86 -12.10 16.70 16.96
N SER A 87 -11.07 16.05 16.41
CA SER A 87 -10.06 15.33 17.19
C SER A 87 -9.06 16.21 17.95
N GLY A 88 -9.03 17.52 17.69
CA GLY A 88 -8.02 18.43 18.23
C GLY A 88 -6.62 18.28 17.60
N ILE A 89 -6.37 17.22 16.81
CA ILE A 89 -5.06 16.93 16.23
C ILE A 89 -4.55 18.04 15.31
N LEU A 90 -5.45 18.66 14.54
CA LEU A 90 -5.10 19.73 13.61
C LEU A 90 -4.69 21.01 14.36
N HIS A 91 -5.38 21.34 15.46
CA HIS A 91 -5.03 22.47 16.32
C HIS A 91 -3.66 22.24 16.97
N ASN A 92 -3.44 21.06 17.58
CA ASN A 92 -2.15 20.70 18.19
C ASN A 92 -1.01 20.73 17.15
N ALA A 93 -1.26 20.23 15.93
CA ALA A 93 -0.28 20.24 14.85
C ALA A 93 0.04 21.68 14.38
N TRP A 94 -0.97 22.54 14.26
CA TRP A 94 -0.76 23.94 13.88
C TRP A 94 -0.03 24.74 14.97
N GLU A 95 -0.41 24.58 16.24
CA GLU A 95 0.29 25.16 17.38
C GLU A 95 1.75 24.71 17.46
N ALA A 96 2.02 23.44 17.16
CA ALA A 96 3.36 22.89 17.13
C ALA A 96 4.26 23.58 16.08
N VAL A 97 3.71 23.86 14.90
CA VAL A 97 4.39 24.61 13.84
C VAL A 97 4.62 26.07 14.24
N GLN A 98 3.59 26.74 14.77
CA GLN A 98 3.69 28.14 15.21
C GLN A 98 4.70 28.34 16.36
N GLY A 99 4.83 27.36 17.24
CA GLY A 99 5.77 27.37 18.36
C GLY A 99 7.19 26.89 18.03
N ALA A 100 7.50 26.56 16.77
CA ALA A 100 8.84 26.17 16.35
C ALA A 100 9.68 27.40 15.97
N SER A 101 10.90 27.52 16.53
CA SER A 101 11.81 28.59 16.13
C SER A 101 12.22 28.42 14.67
N ILE A 102 12.24 29.52 13.92
CA ILE A 102 12.69 29.61 12.53
C ILE A 102 14.15 29.19 12.39
N GLU A 103 14.96 29.33 13.45
CA GLU A 103 16.37 28.96 13.48
C GLU A 103 16.58 27.44 13.47
N ASN A 104 15.62 26.66 13.98
CA ASN A 104 15.71 25.20 14.05
C ASN A 104 14.91 24.56 12.91
N MET A 105 15.61 24.03 11.91
CA MET A 105 14.99 23.37 10.74
C MET A 105 14.17 22.12 11.11
N PHE A 106 14.47 21.50 12.24
CA PHE A 106 13.76 20.34 12.80
C PHE A 106 13.69 20.45 14.34
N VAL A 107 12.53 20.12 14.91
CA VAL A 107 12.33 20.00 16.36
C VAL A 107 11.41 18.82 16.66
N LEU A 108 11.74 18.02 17.68
CA LEU A 108 10.84 17.01 18.23
C LEU A 108 10.26 17.49 19.55
N LYS A 109 8.95 17.67 19.60
CA LYS A 109 8.21 18.00 20.84
C LYS A 109 7.22 16.90 21.17
N SER A 110 6.78 16.82 22.41
CA SER A 110 5.68 15.92 22.79
C SER A 110 4.44 16.74 23.15
N TYR A 111 3.32 16.43 22.52
CA TYR A 111 2.00 16.97 22.83
C TYR A 111 1.12 15.83 23.29
N GLU A 112 0.56 15.93 24.49
CA GLU A 112 -0.32 14.91 25.08
C GLU A 112 0.28 13.49 25.09
N GLY A 113 1.61 13.38 25.20
CA GLY A 113 2.34 12.11 25.20
C GLY A 113 2.60 11.53 23.80
N VAL A 114 2.21 12.21 22.73
CA VAL A 114 2.53 11.86 21.35
C VAL A 114 3.71 12.70 20.87
N PRO A 115 4.76 12.11 20.25
CA PRO A 115 5.87 12.85 19.65
C PRO A 115 5.48 13.49 18.31
N TYR A 116 5.79 14.77 18.15
CA TYR A 116 5.59 15.59 16.96
C TYR A 116 6.97 16.01 16.41
N ALA A 117 7.33 15.45 15.26
CA ALA A 117 8.46 15.84 14.44
C ALA A 117 8.07 17.04 13.58
N ILE A 118 8.52 18.22 13.98
CA ILE A 118 8.13 19.51 13.40
C ILE A 118 9.24 19.99 12.46
N PHE A 119 8.86 20.37 11.24
CA PHE A 119 9.77 20.82 10.20
C PHE A 119 9.47 22.26 9.78
N SER A 120 10.49 23.09 9.83
CA SER A 120 10.44 24.51 9.47
C SER A 120 11.38 24.78 8.29
N SER A 121 10.90 25.50 7.28
CA SER A 121 11.71 25.89 6.12
C SER A 121 11.38 27.31 5.68
N PRO A 122 12.04 28.33 6.28
CA PRO A 122 11.74 29.73 6.06
C PRO A 122 12.41 30.33 4.81
N CYS A 123 12.97 29.52 3.92
CA CYS A 123 13.91 29.95 2.88
C CYS A 123 13.24 29.88 1.49
N VAL A 124 13.09 31.02 0.80
CA VAL A 124 12.56 31.07 -0.59
C VAL A 124 13.44 30.32 -1.56
N GLU A 125 14.73 30.32 -1.28
CA GLU A 125 15.77 29.69 -2.07
C GLU A 125 15.61 28.17 -2.08
N ASP A 126 14.83 27.61 -1.15
CA ASP A 126 14.38 26.22 -1.22
C ASP A 126 13.11 26.04 -2.05
N PHE A 127 12.35 27.09 -2.32
CA PHE A 127 11.14 27.05 -3.15
C PHE A 127 11.43 27.36 -4.63
N ILE A 128 12.33 28.31 -4.91
CA ILE A 128 12.71 28.69 -6.28
C ILE A 128 13.97 27.93 -6.69
N VAL A 129 13.79 26.84 -7.43
CA VAL A 129 14.90 26.03 -7.99
C VAL A 129 14.87 26.10 -9.51
N ARG A 130 15.90 26.72 -10.11
CA ARG A 130 15.97 27.00 -11.55
C ARG A 130 16.75 25.97 -12.38
N ASP A 131 17.13 24.85 -11.77
CA ASP A 131 17.92 23.80 -12.43
C ASP A 131 17.11 23.02 -13.49
N SER A 132 15.78 23.08 -13.39
CA SER A 132 14.82 22.51 -14.33
C SER A 132 13.58 23.39 -14.39
N LYS A 133 12.71 23.16 -15.38
CA LYS A 133 11.50 23.96 -15.62
C LYS A 133 10.54 24.01 -14.42
N TYR A 134 10.50 22.95 -13.62
CA TYR A 134 9.64 22.85 -12.45
C TYR A 134 10.43 22.62 -11.14
N GLY A 135 11.76 22.77 -11.14
CA GLY A 135 12.60 22.56 -9.95
C GLY A 135 12.63 21.11 -9.44
N GLU A 136 12.32 20.13 -10.28
CA GLU A 136 12.29 18.71 -9.96
C GLU A 136 13.66 18.03 -10.08
N CYS A 137 13.92 17.01 -9.25
CA CYS A 137 15.07 16.13 -9.37
C CYS A 137 14.71 14.68 -9.03
N LYS A 138 15.59 13.73 -9.32
CA LYS A 138 15.41 12.33 -8.91
C LYS A 138 15.50 12.22 -7.39
N ILE A 139 14.60 11.45 -6.78
CA ILE A 139 14.60 11.20 -5.33
C ILE A 139 15.82 10.39 -4.86
N GLN A 140 16.40 9.59 -5.76
CA GLN A 140 17.62 8.86 -5.51
C GLN A 140 18.80 9.84 -5.58
N ASP A 141 19.40 10.08 -4.43
CA ASP A 141 20.59 10.90 -4.27
C ASP A 141 21.86 10.03 -4.26
N GLU A 142 23.02 10.68 -4.37
CA GLU A 142 24.32 10.01 -4.26
C GLU A 142 24.52 9.35 -2.89
N ASN A 143 23.91 9.92 -1.85
CA ASN A 143 23.99 9.46 -0.45
C ASN A 143 23.09 8.25 -0.15
N ARG A 144 22.27 7.80 -1.12
CA ARG A 144 21.31 6.70 -1.00
C ARG A 144 20.42 6.81 0.24
N ALA A 145 19.98 8.03 0.56
CA ALA A 145 19.13 8.29 1.73
C ALA A 145 17.78 7.55 1.62
N PHE A 146 17.26 7.46 0.39
CA PHE A 146 16.07 6.69 0.04
C PHE A 146 16.44 5.40 -0.68
N SER A 147 15.66 4.35 -0.44
CA SER A 147 15.90 3.06 -1.10
C SER A 147 15.49 3.09 -2.57
N SER A 148 15.93 2.07 -3.32
CA SER A 148 15.51 1.88 -4.72
C SER A 148 14.02 1.55 -4.88
N CYS A 149 13.25 1.45 -3.79
CA CYS A 149 11.82 1.12 -3.83
C CYS A 149 10.94 2.31 -4.24
N LEU A 150 11.45 3.55 -4.23
CA LEU A 150 10.72 4.75 -4.66
C LEU A 150 10.81 4.95 -6.18
N LYS A 151 10.28 3.96 -6.91
CA LYS A 151 10.17 3.92 -8.37
C LYS A 151 8.72 3.81 -8.82
N GLY A 152 8.44 4.31 -10.02
CA GLY A 152 7.16 4.13 -10.68
C GLY A 152 6.95 2.69 -11.16
N ASN A 153 5.77 2.42 -11.71
CA ASN A 153 5.46 1.16 -12.38
C ASN A 153 6.30 0.94 -13.65
N ASP A 154 6.94 2.00 -14.16
CA ASP A 154 7.90 1.96 -15.27
C ASP A 154 9.35 1.68 -14.83
N ASP A 155 9.56 1.29 -13.57
CA ASP A 155 10.86 1.04 -12.93
C ASP A 155 11.82 2.24 -12.90
N LYS A 156 11.35 3.45 -13.25
CA LYS A 156 12.15 4.67 -13.18
C LYS A 156 12.05 5.30 -11.79
N PRO A 157 13.12 5.95 -11.28
CA PRO A 157 13.07 6.67 -10.01
C PRO A 157 12.01 7.78 -10.03
N ALA A 158 11.34 7.97 -8.89
CA ALA A 158 10.43 9.09 -8.72
C ALA A 158 11.16 10.44 -8.79
N LEU A 159 10.45 11.46 -9.25
CA LEU A 159 10.89 12.84 -9.25
C LEU A 159 10.26 13.58 -8.06
N VAL A 160 11.05 14.42 -7.38
CA VAL A 160 10.64 15.22 -6.24
C VAL A 160 11.13 16.66 -6.34
N HIS A 161 10.54 17.55 -5.55
CA HIS A 161 10.97 18.94 -5.48
C HIS A 161 12.40 19.04 -4.91
N LYS A 162 13.33 19.59 -5.70
CA LYS A 162 14.76 19.56 -5.40
C LYS A 162 15.11 20.32 -4.14
N GLY A 163 14.50 21.48 -3.90
CA GLY A 163 14.78 22.27 -2.70
C GLY A 163 14.26 21.62 -1.42
N ALA A 164 13.10 20.93 -1.49
CA ALA A 164 12.58 20.15 -0.37
C ALA A 164 13.49 18.96 -0.05
N LEU A 165 13.97 18.25 -1.09
CA LEU A 165 14.92 17.15 -0.94
C LEU A 165 16.23 17.64 -0.33
N ARG A 166 16.82 18.71 -0.87
CA ARG A 166 18.06 19.31 -0.36
C ARG A 166 17.94 19.66 1.13
N ARG A 167 16.84 20.29 1.53
CA ARG A 167 16.58 20.65 2.93
C ARG A 167 16.44 19.40 3.81
N PHE A 168 15.69 18.39 3.36
CA PHE A 168 15.56 17.13 4.09
C PHE A 168 16.90 16.42 4.29
N LEU A 169 17.72 16.31 3.24
CA LEU A 169 19.05 15.68 3.32
C LEU A 169 19.96 16.44 4.29
N HIS A 170 19.93 17.78 4.25
CA HIS A 170 20.67 18.59 5.21
C HIS A 170 20.24 18.30 6.66
N ILE A 171 18.93 18.18 6.94
CA ILE A 171 18.40 17.80 8.26
C ILE A 171 18.86 16.38 8.64
N LEU A 172 18.82 15.44 7.69
CA LEU A 172 19.19 14.05 7.94
C LEU A 172 20.67 13.90 8.35
N GLU A 173 21.54 14.76 7.81
CA GLU A 173 22.99 14.73 8.04
C GLU A 173 23.44 15.63 9.20
N ASN A 174 22.83 16.82 9.36
CA ASN A 174 23.34 17.88 10.23
C ASN A 174 22.47 18.13 11.48
N SER A 175 21.43 17.32 11.72
CA SER A 175 20.61 17.40 12.92
C SER A 175 20.55 16.07 13.68
N ASP A 176 19.96 16.08 14.86
CA ASP A 176 19.72 14.85 15.63
C ASP A 176 18.47 14.07 15.20
N PHE A 177 17.79 14.49 14.12
CA PHE A 177 16.61 13.83 13.55
C PHE A 177 16.77 12.32 13.43
N LYS A 178 17.84 11.86 12.76
CA LYS A 178 18.10 10.43 12.53
C LYS A 178 18.21 9.66 13.84
N THR A 179 18.96 10.19 14.80
CA THR A 179 19.17 9.57 16.11
C THR A 179 17.88 9.57 16.93
N GLN A 180 17.10 10.65 16.91
CA GLN A 180 15.81 10.72 17.60
C GLN A 180 14.78 9.74 17.00
N MET A 181 14.67 9.65 15.68
CA MET A 181 13.78 8.68 15.02
C MET A 181 14.18 7.23 15.34
N GLN A 182 15.49 6.93 15.36
CA GLN A 182 15.99 5.61 15.76
C GLN A 182 15.64 5.29 17.22
N ARG A 183 15.72 6.27 18.14
CA ARG A 183 15.29 6.08 19.53
C ARG A 183 13.80 5.72 19.61
N LEU A 184 12.94 6.40 18.87
CA LEU A 184 11.50 6.09 18.81
C LEU A 184 11.26 4.67 18.30
N ILE A 185 11.95 4.25 17.24
CA ILE A 185 11.85 2.90 16.67
C ILE A 185 12.30 1.83 17.69
N ASN A 186 13.39 2.10 18.41
CA ASN A 186 14.00 1.14 19.34
C ASN A 186 13.22 0.94 20.64
N GLN A 187 12.32 1.86 21.00
CA GLN A 187 11.51 1.74 22.21
C GLN A 187 10.57 0.52 22.18
N LYS A 188 10.28 -0.06 21.00
CA LYS A 188 9.41 -1.25 20.82
C LYS A 188 8.03 -1.15 21.50
N LYS A 189 7.58 0.07 21.79
CA LYS A 189 6.23 0.36 22.30
C LYS A 189 5.35 0.74 21.13
N GLU A 190 4.08 0.32 21.20
CA GLU A 190 3.09 0.86 20.28
C GLU A 190 2.88 2.33 20.55
N GLN A 191 3.23 3.19 19.60
CA GLN A 191 3.07 4.63 19.72
C GLN A 191 2.75 5.28 18.37
N ALA A 192 2.00 6.37 18.40
CA ALA A 192 1.85 7.24 17.25
C ALA A 192 3.04 8.22 17.16
N VAL A 193 3.36 8.69 15.96
CA VAL A 193 4.33 9.77 15.74
C VAL A 193 3.74 10.70 14.68
N VAL A 194 3.70 12.00 14.95
CA VAL A 194 3.18 12.98 14.00
C VAL A 194 4.34 13.70 13.32
N PHE A 195 4.37 13.70 11.99
CA PHE A 195 5.25 14.54 11.19
C PHE A 195 4.44 15.77 10.79
N VAL A 196 4.94 16.98 11.05
CA VAL A 196 4.19 18.20 10.78
C VAL A 196 5.05 19.28 10.17
N GLY A 197 4.49 20.02 9.22
CA GLY A 197 5.15 21.18 8.64
C GLY A 197 4.17 22.09 7.90
N HIS A 198 4.54 23.36 7.79
CA HIS A 198 3.80 24.37 7.01
C HIS A 198 4.62 24.80 5.80
N SER A 199 3.94 25.12 4.69
CA SER A 199 4.58 25.56 3.45
C SER A 199 5.67 24.56 3.00
N MET A 200 6.87 25.03 2.65
CA MET A 200 8.01 24.17 2.32
C MET A 200 8.39 23.19 3.45
N GLY A 201 8.19 23.55 4.72
CA GLY A 201 8.37 22.64 5.85
C GLY A 201 7.43 21.43 5.77
N GLY A 202 6.23 21.59 5.21
CA GLY A 202 5.30 20.50 4.93
C GLY A 202 5.85 19.51 3.87
N ALA A 203 6.47 20.02 2.82
CA ALA A 203 7.11 19.18 1.81
C ALA A 203 8.30 18.39 2.38
N VAL A 204 9.10 19.03 3.24
CA VAL A 204 10.19 18.38 3.99
C VAL A 204 9.63 17.33 4.96
N ALA A 205 8.55 17.62 5.67
CA ALA A 205 7.89 16.67 6.57
C ALA A 205 7.37 15.43 5.81
N ALA A 206 6.84 15.61 4.60
CA ALA A 206 6.41 14.50 3.75
C ALA A 206 7.59 13.61 3.33
N LEU A 207 8.73 14.19 2.92
CA LEU A 207 9.95 13.43 2.61
C LEU A 207 10.53 12.72 3.85
N ALA A 208 10.55 13.39 4.99
CA ALA A 208 10.99 12.80 6.26
C ALA A 208 10.11 11.62 6.69
N MET A 209 8.79 11.75 6.50
CA MET A 209 7.83 10.68 6.71
C MET A 209 8.08 9.48 5.78
N ILE A 210 8.34 9.72 4.48
CA ILE A 210 8.65 8.65 3.52
C ILE A 210 9.93 7.91 3.94
N TRP A 211 10.98 8.65 4.31
CA TRP A 211 12.23 8.06 4.81
C TRP A 211 12.01 7.23 6.08
N PHE A 212 11.13 7.69 6.98
CA PHE A 212 10.78 6.99 8.20
C PHE A 212 9.97 5.70 7.92
N LEU A 213 9.00 5.76 7.00
CA LEU A 213 8.17 4.62 6.58
C LEU A 213 9.00 3.50 5.95
N GLU A 214 10.07 3.82 5.21
CA GLU A 214 11.02 2.83 4.70
C GLU A 214 11.67 1.99 5.80
N LYS A 215 11.77 2.49 7.03
CA LYS A 215 12.30 1.71 8.17
C LYS A 215 11.32 0.63 8.65
N ARG A 216 10.06 0.66 8.19
CA ARG A 216 9.01 -0.37 8.41
C ARG A 216 8.84 -0.77 9.89
N ALA A 217 8.88 0.21 10.79
CA ALA A 217 8.68 0.02 12.21
C ALA A 217 7.21 -0.31 12.52
N ARG A 218 6.87 -1.61 12.58
CA ARG A 218 5.48 -2.11 12.74
C ARG A 218 4.78 -1.63 14.01
N GLN A 219 5.54 -1.31 15.05
CA GLN A 219 5.00 -0.83 16.33
C GLN A 219 4.59 0.64 16.26
N ILE A 220 5.09 1.40 15.27
CA ILE A 220 4.83 2.82 15.16
C ILE A 220 3.73 3.06 14.14
N SER A 221 2.78 3.93 14.49
CA SER A 221 1.71 4.37 13.61
C SER A 221 1.93 5.85 13.27
N PRO A 222 2.75 6.16 12.25
CA PRO A 222 3.07 7.54 11.94
C PRO A 222 1.92 8.20 11.14
N LEU A 223 1.77 9.52 11.29
CA LEU A 223 0.84 10.35 10.52
C LEU A 223 1.56 11.65 10.13
N CYS A 224 1.51 12.03 8.86
CA CYS A 224 2.03 13.31 8.37
C CYS A 224 0.87 14.28 8.15
N ILE A 225 0.94 15.46 8.77
CA ILE A 225 -0.02 16.56 8.63
C ILE A 225 0.72 17.76 8.07
N THR A 226 0.33 18.24 6.90
CA THR A 226 0.96 19.41 6.29
C THR A 226 -0.04 20.53 6.09
N PHE A 227 0.34 21.78 6.36
CA PHE A 227 -0.50 22.96 6.15
C PHE A 227 0.03 23.77 4.97
N GLY A 228 -0.77 23.93 3.92
CA GLY A 228 -0.40 24.75 2.76
C GLY A 228 0.86 24.29 2.05
N SER A 229 1.20 22.99 2.13
CA SER A 229 2.39 22.46 1.49
C SER A 229 2.28 22.50 -0.03
N PRO A 230 3.37 22.84 -0.76
CA PRO A 230 3.42 22.57 -2.19
C PRO A 230 3.35 21.06 -2.46
N LEU A 231 3.05 20.68 -3.70
CA LEU A 231 3.16 19.29 -4.15
C LEU A 231 4.62 18.81 -4.02
N VAL A 232 4.83 17.52 -3.77
CA VAL A 232 6.18 17.03 -3.40
C VAL A 232 6.85 16.22 -4.51
N GLY A 233 6.11 15.41 -5.25
CA GLY A 233 6.69 14.55 -6.31
C GLY A 233 5.73 14.19 -7.42
N ASP A 234 6.22 13.38 -8.36
CA ASP A 234 5.51 12.98 -9.57
C ASP A 234 4.57 11.77 -9.38
N ASP A 235 3.92 11.36 -10.47
CA ASP A 235 3.02 10.19 -10.48
C ASP A 235 3.75 8.93 -9.94
N ARG A 236 5.04 8.77 -10.25
CA ARG A 236 5.85 7.63 -9.77
C ARG A 236 6.00 7.62 -8.25
N LEU A 237 6.12 8.79 -7.61
CA LEU A 237 6.12 8.87 -6.15
C LEU A 237 4.77 8.42 -5.59
N GLY A 238 3.67 8.91 -6.17
CA GLY A 238 2.30 8.51 -5.79
C GLY A 238 2.06 7.00 -5.96
N GLU A 239 2.55 6.41 -7.04
CA GLU A 239 2.54 4.97 -7.30
C GLU A 239 3.33 4.19 -6.24
N ALA A 240 4.53 4.65 -5.88
CA ALA A 240 5.37 4.01 -4.87
C ALA A 240 4.73 4.06 -3.47
N ILE A 241 4.19 5.21 -3.07
CA ILE A 241 3.47 5.40 -1.80
C ILE A 241 2.23 4.50 -1.75
N SER A 242 1.48 4.43 -2.85
CA SER A 242 0.29 3.58 -2.93
C SER A 242 0.65 2.09 -2.86
N ARG A 243 1.69 1.65 -3.58
CA ARG A 243 2.20 0.27 -3.57
C ARG A 243 2.54 -0.23 -2.16
N GLU A 244 3.06 0.66 -1.31
CA GLU A 244 3.43 0.34 0.06
C GLU A 244 2.31 0.54 1.10
N ASP A 245 1.10 0.91 0.65
CA ASP A 245 -0.05 1.22 1.50
C ASP A 245 0.23 2.39 2.46
N TRP A 246 0.95 3.40 1.97
CA TRP A 246 1.35 4.57 2.74
C TRP A 246 0.43 5.78 2.54
N SER A 247 -0.43 5.78 1.51
CA SER A 247 -1.29 6.93 1.17
C SER A 247 -2.16 7.40 2.34
N GLY A 248 -2.68 6.46 3.15
CA GLY A 248 -3.47 6.76 4.36
C GLY A 248 -2.70 7.39 5.52
N LYS A 249 -1.38 7.57 5.38
CA LYS A 249 -0.52 8.17 6.42
C LYS A 249 -0.24 9.66 6.19
N PHE A 250 -0.82 10.26 5.16
CA PHE A 250 -0.64 11.67 4.82
C PHE A 250 -1.98 12.41 4.82
N CYS A 251 -2.00 13.58 5.45
CA CYS A 251 -3.10 14.54 5.46
C CYS A 251 -2.57 15.93 5.09
N HIS A 252 -2.90 16.38 3.88
CA HIS A 252 -2.53 17.69 3.35
C HIS A 252 -3.70 18.66 3.56
N VAL A 253 -3.59 19.52 4.56
CA VAL A 253 -4.58 20.55 4.88
C VAL A 253 -4.37 21.75 3.96
N VAL A 254 -5.40 22.11 3.22
CA VAL A 254 -5.35 23.12 2.17
C VAL A 254 -6.50 24.11 2.33
N SER A 255 -6.18 25.37 2.60
CA SER A 255 -7.18 26.43 2.57
C SER A 255 -7.66 26.71 1.15
N MET A 256 -8.90 27.20 1.03
CA MET A 256 -9.61 27.45 -0.22
C MET A 256 -8.79 28.27 -1.21
N ASN A 257 -8.23 29.40 -0.78
CA ASN A 257 -7.51 30.35 -1.64
C ASN A 257 -5.99 30.25 -1.56
N ASP A 258 -5.42 29.40 -0.70
CA ASP A 258 -3.97 29.31 -0.50
C ASP A 258 -3.23 29.04 -1.83
N ILE A 259 -2.31 29.90 -2.23
CA ILE A 259 -1.60 29.75 -3.49
C ILE A 259 -0.57 28.61 -3.49
N VAL A 260 0.05 28.31 -2.35
CA VAL A 260 1.27 27.49 -2.25
C VAL A 260 1.08 26.04 -2.72
N PRO A 261 -0.01 25.34 -2.35
CA PRO A 261 -0.30 23.99 -2.88
C PRO A 261 -0.48 23.93 -4.40
N ARG A 262 -0.66 25.09 -5.06
CA ARG A 262 -0.90 25.20 -6.51
C ARG A 262 0.33 25.69 -7.28
N MET A 263 1.32 26.30 -6.64
CA MET A 263 2.43 26.99 -7.33
C MET A 263 3.23 26.08 -8.26
N LEU A 264 3.57 24.86 -7.80
CA LEU A 264 4.38 23.92 -8.59
C LEU A 264 3.64 23.33 -9.80
N LEU A 265 2.35 23.65 -9.98
CA LEU A 265 1.62 23.34 -11.20
C LEU A 265 1.99 24.28 -12.35
N ALA A 266 2.55 25.45 -12.03
CA ALA A 266 3.15 26.39 -12.97
C ALA A 266 4.67 26.19 -13.03
N PRO A 267 5.32 26.54 -14.15
CA PRO A 267 6.78 26.52 -14.23
C PRO A 267 7.38 27.65 -13.39
N VAL A 268 8.62 27.48 -12.95
CA VAL A 268 9.28 28.38 -11.97
C VAL A 268 9.32 29.82 -12.47
N GLU A 269 9.50 30.04 -13.78
CA GLU A 269 9.54 31.36 -14.39
C GLU A 269 8.22 32.13 -14.24
N SER A 270 7.10 31.43 -14.09
CA SER A 270 5.78 32.05 -13.97
C SER A 270 5.50 32.61 -12.58
N PHE A 271 6.22 32.19 -11.54
CA PHE A 271 5.96 32.64 -10.17
C PHE A 271 7.18 33.18 -9.42
N ALA A 272 8.41 32.97 -9.90
CA ALA A 272 9.62 33.34 -9.18
C ALA A 272 9.74 34.84 -8.87
N GLU A 273 9.56 35.72 -9.87
CA GLU A 273 9.68 37.18 -9.67
C GLU A 273 8.57 37.75 -8.75
N PRO A 274 7.28 37.41 -8.96
CA PRO A 274 6.23 37.81 -8.02
C PRO A 274 6.48 37.28 -6.60
N LEU A 275 6.94 36.03 -6.47
CA LEU A 275 7.22 35.42 -5.17
C LEU A 275 8.36 36.13 -4.42
N ASN A 276 9.48 36.40 -5.10
CA ASN A 276 10.61 37.15 -4.53
C ASN A 276 10.20 38.53 -4.02
N THR A 277 9.26 39.17 -4.72
CA THR A 277 8.74 40.50 -4.34
C THR A 277 7.83 40.43 -3.11
N ILE A 278 6.99 39.39 -3.00
CA ILE A 278 6.06 39.20 -1.87
C ILE A 278 6.79 38.66 -0.63
N PHE A 279 7.85 37.87 -0.80
CA PHE A 279 8.41 37.09 0.29
C PHE A 279 8.92 37.89 1.50
N PRO A 280 9.63 39.03 1.36
CA PRO A 280 10.05 39.82 2.52
C PRO A 280 8.86 40.30 3.38
N LEU A 281 7.74 40.62 2.73
CA LEU A 281 6.49 41.00 3.40
C LEU A 281 5.83 39.78 4.05
N TRP A 282 5.82 38.64 3.37
CA TRP A 282 5.33 37.36 3.89
C TRP A 282 6.13 36.92 5.13
N GLY A 283 7.45 36.99 5.10
CA GLY A 283 8.32 36.70 6.26
C GLY A 283 8.07 37.64 7.43
N SER A 284 7.84 38.93 7.16
CA SER A 284 7.52 39.93 8.20
C SER A 284 6.17 39.67 8.87
N ILE A 285 5.14 39.27 8.09
CA ILE A 285 3.82 38.91 8.60
C ILE A 285 3.87 37.60 9.41
N MET A 286 4.63 36.61 8.92
CA MET A 286 4.91 35.35 9.63
C MET A 286 5.56 35.57 11.00
N LEU A 287 6.43 36.57 11.11
CA LEU A 287 7.16 36.92 12.33
C LEU A 287 6.34 37.74 13.34
N LYS A 288 5.05 38.02 13.07
CA LYS A 288 4.20 38.93 13.87
C LYS A 288 4.89 40.26 14.20
N ALA A 289 5.77 40.72 13.31
CA ALA A 289 6.36 42.04 13.44
C ALA A 289 5.24 43.11 13.34
N PRO A 290 5.37 44.27 13.99
CA PRO A 290 4.39 45.35 13.87
C PRO A 290 4.47 45.94 12.46
N THR A 291 3.84 45.28 11.51
CA THR A 291 3.59 45.81 10.17
C THR A 291 2.12 46.20 10.13
N SER A 292 1.84 47.50 10.07
CA SER A 292 0.60 47.95 9.42
C SER A 292 0.69 47.43 8.00
N VAL A 293 -0.03 46.36 7.66
CA VAL A 293 -0.26 45.98 6.27
C VAL A 293 -1.14 47.09 5.71
N SER A 294 -0.52 48.21 5.35
CA SER A 294 -1.17 49.21 4.52
C SER A 294 -1.55 48.52 3.22
N HIS A 295 -2.66 48.95 2.66
CA HIS A 295 -3.13 48.57 1.33
C HIS A 295 -2.17 49.12 0.26
N ASP A 296 -0.91 48.68 0.28
CA ASP A 296 0.09 49.09 -0.68
C ASP A 296 -0.28 48.45 -2.02
N LEU A 297 -0.83 49.28 -2.91
CA LEU A 297 -1.27 48.91 -4.26
C LEU A 297 -0.24 48.01 -5.00
N PRO A 298 1.09 48.22 -4.89
CA PRO A 298 2.09 47.35 -5.51
C PRO A 298 2.09 45.90 -4.98
N PHE A 299 1.83 45.68 -3.68
CA PHE A 299 1.76 44.35 -3.09
C PHE A 299 0.55 43.57 -3.60
N GLN A 300 -0.62 44.23 -3.63
CA GLN A 300 -1.84 43.63 -4.15
C GLN A 300 -1.68 43.27 -5.64
N GLU A 301 -1.10 44.15 -6.44
CA GLU A 301 -0.88 43.90 -7.87
C GLU A 301 0.10 42.75 -8.13
N THR A 302 1.15 42.64 -7.30
CA THR A 302 2.07 41.50 -7.35
C THR A 302 1.38 40.19 -6.98
N CYS A 303 0.52 40.19 -5.95
CA CYS A 303 -0.29 39.04 -5.57
C CYS A 303 -1.26 38.63 -6.68
N LYS A 304 -1.88 39.60 -7.36
CA LYS A 304 -2.74 39.36 -8.54
C LYS A 304 -1.96 38.68 -9.66
N THR A 305 -0.77 39.19 -9.97
CA THR A 305 0.09 38.63 -11.02
C THR A 305 0.49 37.20 -10.69
N LEU A 306 0.96 36.95 -9.47
CA LEU A 306 1.29 35.60 -9.00
C LEU A 306 0.10 34.65 -9.16
N ARG A 307 -1.07 35.05 -8.66
CA ARG A 307 -2.28 34.25 -8.71
C ARG A 307 -2.71 33.96 -10.15
N ASN A 308 -2.70 34.95 -11.03
CA ASN A 308 -3.10 34.79 -12.43
C ASN A 308 -2.19 33.81 -13.17
N ASN A 309 -0.88 33.97 -12.98
CA ASN A 309 0.11 33.09 -13.59
C ASN A 309 -0.14 31.65 -13.16
N VAL A 310 -0.27 31.37 -11.86
CA VAL A 310 -0.54 30.02 -11.36
C VAL A 310 -1.90 29.50 -11.85
N LEU A 311 -2.96 30.31 -11.79
CA LEU A 311 -4.32 29.89 -12.13
C LEU A 311 -4.43 29.45 -13.60
N GLN A 312 -3.73 30.12 -14.52
CA GLN A 312 -3.69 29.74 -15.94
C GLN A 312 -3.13 28.33 -16.17
N TYR A 313 -2.09 27.94 -15.43
CA TYR A 313 -1.54 26.58 -15.53
C TYR A 313 -2.44 25.55 -14.85
N THR A 314 -3.02 25.88 -13.68
CA THR A 314 -3.95 24.97 -13.01
C THR A 314 -5.21 24.69 -13.84
N SER A 315 -5.75 25.68 -14.55
CA SER A 315 -6.92 25.51 -15.41
C SER A 315 -6.62 24.58 -16.59
N THR A 316 -5.46 24.78 -17.22
CA THR A 316 -4.98 23.96 -18.32
C THR A 316 -4.80 22.50 -17.89
N LEU A 317 -4.28 22.27 -16.69
CA LEU A 317 -4.09 20.93 -16.14
C LEU A 317 -5.40 20.26 -15.71
N ALA A 318 -6.30 21.01 -15.05
CA ALA A 318 -7.60 20.53 -14.62
C ALA A 318 -8.48 20.10 -15.81
N ASN A 319 -8.46 20.88 -16.90
CA ASN A 319 -9.26 20.63 -18.10
C ASN A 319 -8.72 19.52 -18.98
N ASN A 320 -7.40 19.31 -19.00
CA ASN A 320 -6.77 18.34 -19.90
C ASN A 320 -6.25 17.07 -19.19
N TYR A 321 -6.59 16.84 -17.92
CA TYR A 321 -6.12 15.67 -17.16
C TYR A 321 -6.33 14.35 -17.94
N GLY A 322 -5.27 13.55 -18.08
CA GLY A 322 -5.30 12.28 -18.82
C GLY A 322 -5.20 12.35 -20.35
N ARG A 323 -5.11 13.55 -20.97
CA ARG A 323 -4.80 13.71 -22.40
C ARG A 323 -3.33 14.05 -22.62
N ASP A 324 -2.68 13.37 -23.56
CA ASP A 324 -1.28 13.59 -23.94
C ASP A 324 -1.15 14.91 -24.72
N SER A 325 -0.98 16.01 -23.98
CA SER A 325 -0.74 17.35 -24.53
C SER A 325 0.43 17.95 -23.77
N GLY A 326 1.43 18.38 -24.54
CA GLY A 326 2.79 18.67 -24.08
C GLY A 326 2.92 19.66 -22.92
N ILE A 327 4.09 19.56 -22.27
CA ILE A 327 4.64 20.30 -21.13
C ILE A 327 3.64 20.54 -19.98
N ARG A 328 3.54 19.55 -19.10
CA ARG A 328 2.82 19.63 -17.83
C ARG A 328 3.80 19.60 -16.68
N SER A 329 3.41 20.25 -15.58
CA SER A 329 4.08 20.04 -14.31
C SER A 329 4.17 18.53 -14.01
N PRO A 330 5.34 18.02 -13.61
CA PRO A 330 5.50 16.63 -13.22
C PRO A 330 4.81 16.34 -11.90
N TYR A 331 4.52 17.35 -11.07
CA TYR A 331 4.04 17.18 -9.71
C TYR A 331 2.57 16.74 -9.63
N LYS A 332 2.32 15.83 -8.71
CA LYS A 332 1.04 15.13 -8.58
C LYS A 332 0.64 14.99 -7.12
N PRO A 333 -0.66 15.09 -6.81
CA PRO A 333 -1.15 14.82 -5.46
C PRO A 333 -0.93 13.34 -5.07
N PHE A 334 -0.57 13.10 -3.82
CA PHE A 334 -0.64 11.78 -3.19
C PHE A 334 -1.18 11.90 -1.76
N GLY A 335 -1.67 10.81 -1.20
CA GLY A 335 -2.26 10.83 0.13
C GLY A 335 -3.63 11.53 0.17
N THR A 336 -4.03 12.00 1.34
CA THR A 336 -5.35 12.63 1.54
C THR A 336 -5.23 14.14 1.59
N TYR A 337 -6.02 14.85 0.80
CA TYR A 337 -6.12 16.30 0.83
C TYR A 337 -7.40 16.70 1.54
N MET A 338 -7.28 17.51 2.59
CA MET A 338 -8.40 18.11 3.30
C MET A 338 -8.53 19.57 2.84
N PHE A 339 -9.51 19.83 1.99
CA PHE A 339 -9.83 21.17 1.52
C PHE A 339 -10.74 21.84 2.54
N CYS A 340 -10.40 23.07 2.90
CA CYS A 340 -10.98 23.81 4.00
C CYS A 340 -11.54 25.16 3.55
N SER A 341 -12.72 25.51 4.06
CA SER A 341 -13.33 26.83 3.91
C SER A 341 -14.05 27.23 5.21
N ILE A 342 -14.66 28.42 5.22
CA ILE A 342 -15.51 28.84 6.34
C ILE A 342 -16.81 28.00 6.45
N TYR A 343 -17.17 27.27 5.38
CA TYR A 343 -18.33 26.38 5.33
C TYR A 343 -18.03 24.94 5.78
N GLY A 344 -16.79 24.65 6.18
CA GLY A 344 -16.38 23.34 6.66
C GLY A 344 -15.17 22.79 5.91
N ALA A 345 -15.09 21.47 5.81
CA ALA A 345 -14.00 20.81 5.11
C ALA A 345 -14.42 19.47 4.48
N ALA A 346 -13.68 19.05 3.46
CA ALA A 346 -13.85 17.74 2.82
C ALA A 346 -12.51 17.10 2.48
N CYS A 347 -12.39 15.79 2.73
CA CYS A 347 -11.23 14.99 2.38
C CYS A 347 -11.38 14.29 1.02
N ILE A 348 -10.33 14.35 0.20
CA ILE A 348 -10.24 13.71 -1.12
C ILE A 348 -8.92 12.94 -1.22
N GLU A 349 -8.99 11.71 -1.73
CA GLU A 349 -7.83 10.83 -1.93
C GLU A 349 -7.48 10.61 -3.41
N ASP A 350 -8.44 10.76 -4.32
CA ASP A 350 -8.24 10.54 -5.75
C ASP A 350 -7.38 11.66 -6.36
N PRO A 351 -6.17 11.38 -6.89
CA PRO A 351 -5.24 12.42 -7.34
C PRO A 351 -5.81 13.32 -8.45
N GLU A 352 -6.64 12.76 -9.35
CA GLU A 352 -7.30 13.52 -10.42
C GLU A 352 -8.30 14.51 -9.84
N ALA A 353 -9.15 14.05 -8.91
CA ALA A 353 -10.11 14.91 -8.23
C ALA A 353 -9.41 15.99 -7.40
N VAL A 354 -8.34 15.65 -6.67
CA VAL A 354 -7.54 16.63 -5.91
C VAL A 354 -6.98 17.70 -6.83
N LEU A 355 -6.39 17.34 -7.97
CA LEU A 355 -5.82 18.33 -8.89
C LEU A 355 -6.89 19.28 -9.44
N LYS A 356 -8.08 18.76 -9.75
CA LYS A 356 -9.22 19.60 -10.16
C LYS A 356 -9.70 20.49 -9.03
N MET A 357 -9.76 20.00 -7.79
CA MET A 357 -10.17 20.81 -6.64
C MET A 357 -9.16 21.92 -6.34
N LEU A 358 -7.85 21.65 -6.47
CA LEU A 358 -6.81 22.69 -6.36
C LEU A 358 -7.07 23.88 -7.27
N HIS A 359 -7.68 23.66 -8.44
CA HIS A 359 -8.12 24.69 -9.37
C HIS A 359 -9.48 25.32 -8.98
N PHE A 360 -10.51 24.50 -8.79
CA PHE A 360 -11.89 24.99 -8.59
C PHE A 360 -12.09 25.74 -7.28
N THR A 361 -11.42 25.35 -6.18
CA THR A 361 -11.54 26.09 -4.91
C THR A 361 -11.02 27.52 -5.03
N MET A 362 -10.01 27.76 -5.87
CA MET A 362 -9.51 29.10 -6.11
C MET A 362 -10.47 29.96 -6.94
N GLN A 363 -11.40 29.38 -7.69
CA GLN A 363 -12.35 30.12 -8.54
C GLN A 363 -13.61 30.57 -7.80
N SER A 364 -13.75 30.23 -6.52
CA SER A 364 -14.96 30.54 -5.76
C SER A 364 -15.25 32.05 -5.74
N LYS A 365 -16.52 32.39 -5.97
CA LYS A 365 -17.02 33.77 -6.17
C LYS A 365 -17.35 34.50 -4.87
N GLU A 366 -16.93 33.96 -3.74
CA GLU A 366 -17.35 34.41 -2.42
C GLU A 366 -16.93 35.85 -2.07
N ARG A 367 -15.89 36.37 -2.74
CA ARG A 367 -15.42 37.75 -2.57
C ARG A 367 -15.81 38.58 -3.78
N ASN A 368 -16.48 39.70 -3.53
CA ASN A 368 -17.15 40.51 -4.56
C ASN A 368 -16.16 41.28 -5.46
N THR A 369 -14.89 41.38 -5.06
CA THR A 369 -13.85 42.03 -5.87
C THR A 369 -12.64 41.12 -6.06
N PHE A 370 -12.06 41.16 -7.26
CA PHE A 370 -10.85 40.39 -7.62
C PHE A 370 -9.66 40.71 -6.69
N ASP A 371 -9.62 41.94 -6.18
CA ASP A 371 -8.57 42.47 -5.31
C ASP A 371 -8.59 41.82 -3.93
N GLU A 372 -9.79 41.56 -3.38
CA GLU A 372 -9.96 40.81 -2.14
C GLU A 372 -9.50 39.36 -2.25
N ILE A 373 -9.64 38.77 -3.44
CA ILE A 373 -9.24 37.38 -3.71
C ILE A 373 -7.72 37.26 -3.86
N ALA A 374 -7.07 38.24 -4.49
CA ALA A 374 -5.61 38.28 -4.59
C ALA A 374 -4.96 38.48 -3.21
N GLY A 375 -5.54 39.30 -2.33
CA GLY A 375 -5.11 39.36 -0.93
C GLY A 375 -5.37 38.05 -0.17
N ALA A 376 -6.48 37.37 -0.47
CA ALA A 376 -6.86 36.09 0.15
C ALA A 376 -5.76 35.04 0.04
N CYS A 377 -5.13 34.92 -1.14
CA CYS A 377 -4.27 33.77 -1.45
C CYS A 377 -3.00 33.70 -0.61
N ILE A 378 -2.50 34.85 -0.15
CA ILE A 378 -1.39 34.94 0.81
C ILE A 378 -1.93 34.92 2.24
N SER A 379 -3.00 35.66 2.54
CA SER A 379 -3.57 35.74 3.89
C SER A 379 -4.03 34.39 4.46
N GLU A 380 -4.60 33.52 3.62
CA GLU A 380 -5.02 32.19 4.03
C GLU A 380 -3.84 31.22 4.16
N HIS A 381 -2.76 31.45 3.43
CA HIS A 381 -1.55 30.65 3.58
C HIS A 381 -0.88 30.88 4.94
N ILE A 382 -0.96 32.12 5.45
CA ILE A 382 -0.28 32.50 6.69
C ILE A 382 -1.03 32.14 7.97
N ASP A 383 -2.35 31.98 7.89
CA ASP A 383 -3.22 31.90 9.06
C ASP A 383 -4.20 30.73 8.98
N TYR A 384 -3.64 29.52 8.99
CA TYR A 384 -4.44 28.30 9.11
C TYR A 384 -5.19 28.20 10.45
N GLY A 385 -4.77 28.94 11.47
CA GLY A 385 -5.38 28.91 12.81
C GLY A 385 -6.82 29.43 12.79
N ASN A 386 -7.03 30.60 12.20
CA ASN A 386 -8.38 31.17 12.03
C ASN A 386 -9.28 30.26 11.19
N MET A 387 -8.76 29.64 10.14
CA MET A 387 -9.50 28.69 9.32
C MET A 387 -9.95 27.46 10.14
N LEU A 388 -9.04 26.87 10.95
CA LEU A 388 -9.37 25.72 11.79
C LEU A 388 -10.42 26.07 12.85
N GLU A 389 -10.38 27.28 13.41
CA GLU A 389 -11.39 27.78 14.35
C GLU A 389 -12.76 27.92 13.66
N CYS A 390 -12.80 28.47 12.45
CA CYS A 390 -14.02 28.57 11.63
C CYS A 390 -14.64 27.19 11.37
N ILE A 391 -13.84 26.20 10.98
CA ILE A 391 -14.33 24.81 10.78
C ILE A 391 -14.89 24.25 12.09
N THR A 392 -14.17 24.46 13.20
CA THR A 392 -14.59 23.97 14.51
C THR A 392 -15.93 24.58 14.92
N LYS A 393 -16.11 25.89 14.73
CA LYS A 393 -17.38 26.59 14.95
C LYS A 393 -18.49 26.09 14.03
N HIS A 394 -18.19 25.89 12.74
CA HIS A 394 -19.14 25.35 11.78
C HIS A 394 -19.65 23.96 12.21
N LEU A 395 -18.76 23.06 12.63
CA LEU A 395 -19.14 21.73 13.10
C LEU A 395 -20.08 21.78 14.31
N HIS A 396 -19.79 22.65 15.28
CA HIS A 396 -20.66 22.83 16.44
C HIS A 396 -22.04 23.37 16.03
N ASN A 397 -22.12 24.32 15.10
CA ASN A 397 -23.39 24.93 14.67
C ASN A 397 -24.23 24.01 13.78
N THR A 398 -23.58 23.21 12.93
CA THR A 398 -24.23 22.30 11.97
C THR A 398 -24.83 21.07 12.65
N ILE A 399 -24.27 20.62 13.78
CA ILE A 399 -24.88 19.59 14.65
C ILE A 399 -26.22 20.06 15.22
N THR A 400 -26.41 21.37 15.41
CA THR A 400 -27.62 21.96 16.01
C THR A 400 -28.71 22.32 15.01
N THR A 401 -28.40 22.45 13.71
CA THR A 401 -29.33 23.04 12.72
C THR A 401 -29.73 22.15 11.53
N ARG A 402 -29.10 20.98 11.31
CA ARG A 402 -29.48 20.07 10.21
C ARG A 402 -30.54 19.02 10.59
N ILE A 403 -31.57 19.42 11.32
CA ILE A 403 -32.84 18.67 11.40
C ILE A 403 -33.78 19.32 10.37
N ALA A 404 -34.27 18.52 9.42
CA ALA A 404 -35.23 18.87 8.37
C ALA A 404 -34.66 19.41 7.04
N ILE A 405 -33.97 18.54 6.30
CA ILE A 405 -34.14 18.48 4.83
C ILE A 405 -34.62 17.06 4.53
N PRO A 406 -35.73 16.86 3.80
CA PRO A 406 -36.23 15.53 3.48
C PRO A 406 -35.11 14.74 2.80
N ILE A 407 -34.79 13.59 3.38
CA ILE A 407 -33.77 12.66 2.89
C ILE A 407 -34.27 12.14 1.54
N SER A 408 -33.81 12.74 0.45
CA SER A 408 -33.84 12.12 -0.86
C SER A 408 -32.49 11.44 -1.05
N ASP A 409 -32.50 10.11 -1.01
CA ASP A 409 -31.37 9.26 -1.40
C ASP A 409 -30.79 9.75 -2.73
N SER A 410 -29.60 10.38 -2.70
CA SER A 410 -28.77 10.47 -3.90
C SER A 410 -27.32 10.72 -3.55
N PHE A 411 -26.45 9.93 -4.17
CA PHE A 411 -25.02 10.13 -4.28
C PHE A 411 -24.62 11.59 -4.59
N GLU A 412 -25.44 12.30 -5.38
CA GLU A 412 -25.28 13.71 -5.73
C GLU A 412 -25.33 14.66 -4.51
N MET A 413 -26.20 14.40 -3.54
CA MET A 413 -26.30 15.19 -2.31
C MET A 413 -25.00 15.15 -1.51
N GLY A 414 -24.39 13.96 -1.39
CA GLY A 414 -23.13 13.77 -0.68
C GLY A 414 -21.95 14.48 -1.35
N ILE A 415 -21.97 14.60 -2.69
CA ILE A 415 -20.97 15.37 -3.42
C ILE A 415 -21.22 16.87 -3.27
N ALA A 416 -22.47 17.31 -3.37
CA ALA A 416 -22.83 18.72 -3.22
C ALA A 416 -22.42 19.27 -1.84
N LEU A 417 -22.66 18.51 -0.76
CA LEU A 417 -22.22 18.87 0.59
C LEU A 417 -20.69 18.97 0.71
N GLN A 418 -19.95 18.11 -0.01
CA GLN A 418 -18.49 18.20 -0.05
C GLN A 418 -18.03 19.45 -0.81
N LEU A 419 -18.65 19.75 -1.96
CA LEU A 419 -18.35 20.97 -2.73
C LEU A 419 -18.65 22.23 -1.91
N GLU A 420 -19.80 22.30 -1.24
CA GLU A 420 -20.17 23.40 -0.33
C GLU A 420 -19.14 23.55 0.80
N ALA A 421 -18.75 22.46 1.47
CA ALA A 421 -17.74 22.49 2.53
C ALA A 421 -16.37 22.96 2.04
N MET A 422 -16.04 22.75 0.76
CA MET A 422 -14.82 23.27 0.11
C MET A 422 -14.96 24.72 -0.36
N GLY A 423 -16.13 25.33 -0.20
CA GLY A 423 -16.45 26.68 -0.67
C GLY A 423 -16.77 26.76 -2.17
N ILE A 424 -17.01 25.64 -2.84
CA ILE A 424 -17.37 25.60 -4.27
C ILE A 424 -18.88 25.68 -4.41
N GLY A 425 -19.38 26.86 -4.80
CA GLY A 425 -20.81 27.11 -4.97
C GLY A 425 -21.57 27.26 -3.65
N ALA A 426 -20.88 27.53 -2.54
CA ALA A 426 -21.49 27.69 -1.21
C ALA A 426 -22.46 28.89 -1.13
N GLU A 427 -22.35 29.85 -2.04
CA GLU A 427 -23.30 30.96 -2.20
C GLU A 427 -24.68 30.53 -2.72
N LEU A 428 -24.78 29.33 -3.29
CA LEU A 428 -25.98 28.82 -3.92
C LEU A 428 -26.84 28.08 -2.89
N LYS A 429 -27.93 28.71 -2.46
CA LYS A 429 -28.87 28.20 -1.44
C LYS A 429 -29.51 26.82 -1.75
N PHE A 430 -29.31 26.29 -2.96
CA PHE A 430 -29.90 25.03 -3.41
C PHE A 430 -28.86 24.12 -4.07
N VAL A 431 -28.77 22.88 -3.57
CA VAL A 431 -27.91 21.80 -4.07
C VAL A 431 -28.04 21.57 -5.58
N SER A 432 -29.26 21.66 -6.12
CA SER A 432 -29.52 21.50 -7.56
C SER A 432 -28.86 22.57 -8.44
N ILE A 433 -28.55 23.74 -7.86
CA ILE A 433 -27.88 24.85 -8.55
C ILE A 433 -26.35 24.70 -8.42
N VAL A 434 -25.85 24.28 -7.25
CA VAL A 434 -24.43 23.93 -7.04
C VAL A 434 -23.96 22.91 -8.07
N CYS A 435 -24.75 21.86 -8.26
CA CYS A 435 -24.43 20.80 -9.22
C CYS A 435 -24.43 21.31 -10.67
N LYS A 436 -25.38 22.18 -11.07
CA LYS A 436 -25.52 22.69 -12.45
C LYS A 436 -24.49 23.76 -12.83
N GLN A 437 -23.99 24.54 -11.86
CA GLN A 437 -23.03 25.62 -12.14
C GLN A 437 -21.58 25.15 -12.08
N ASN A 438 -21.29 24.05 -11.37
CA ASN A 438 -19.95 23.52 -11.18
C ASN A 438 -19.81 22.09 -11.76
N ASP A 439 -20.34 21.88 -12.98
CA ASP A 439 -20.40 20.58 -13.66
C ASP A 439 -19.05 19.84 -13.67
N HIS A 440 -17.93 20.55 -13.86
CA HIS A 440 -16.61 19.93 -13.92
C HIS A 440 -16.10 19.44 -12.54
N ALA A 441 -16.35 20.19 -11.47
CA ALA A 441 -15.97 19.82 -10.11
C ALA A 441 -16.81 18.64 -9.61
N LEU A 442 -18.12 18.71 -9.87
CA LEU A 442 -19.07 17.64 -9.61
C LEU A 442 -18.67 16.35 -10.35
N LEU A 443 -18.43 16.44 -11.66
CA LEU A 443 -18.05 15.30 -12.48
C LEU A 443 -16.73 14.67 -12.02
N ALA A 444 -15.78 15.47 -11.52
CA ALA A 444 -14.52 14.98 -10.98
C ALA A 444 -14.74 14.10 -9.73
N LEU A 445 -15.49 14.61 -8.74
CA LEU A 445 -15.79 13.88 -7.51
C LEU A 445 -16.67 12.66 -7.79
N ARG A 446 -17.61 12.77 -8.73
CA ARG A 446 -18.43 11.65 -9.20
C ARG A 446 -17.57 10.53 -9.79
N LYS A 447 -16.69 10.85 -10.73
CA LYS A 447 -15.78 9.87 -11.34
C LYS A 447 -14.87 9.22 -10.31
N ALA A 448 -14.33 10.01 -9.37
CA ALA A 448 -13.51 9.49 -8.29
C ALA A 448 -14.29 8.52 -7.37
N GLY A 449 -15.51 8.89 -6.98
CA GLY A 449 -16.41 8.05 -6.18
C GLY A 449 -16.81 6.76 -6.89
N GLU A 450 -17.23 6.85 -8.15
CA GLU A 450 -17.59 5.70 -8.99
C GLU A 450 -16.41 4.75 -9.19
N ARG A 451 -15.21 5.29 -9.43
CA ARG A 451 -13.97 4.51 -9.54
C ARG A 451 -13.67 3.78 -8.24
N LYS A 452 -13.66 4.48 -7.11
CA LYS A 452 -13.43 3.85 -5.79
C LYS A 452 -14.46 2.76 -5.50
N SER A 453 -15.75 3.05 -5.68
CA SER A 453 -16.83 2.08 -5.48
C SER A 453 -16.69 0.85 -6.36
N LYS A 454 -16.37 1.01 -7.65
CA LYS A 454 -16.15 -0.10 -8.58
C LYS A 454 -15.00 -0.99 -8.13
N HIS A 455 -13.90 -0.38 -7.69
CA HIS A 455 -12.73 -1.11 -7.20
C HIS A 455 -13.02 -1.84 -5.87
N ASP A 456 -13.70 -1.18 -4.93
CA ASP A 456 -14.07 -1.76 -3.63
C ASP A 456 -15.02 -2.95 -3.80
N MET A 457 -16.06 -2.82 -4.64
CA MET A 457 -16.98 -3.91 -4.97
C MET A 457 -16.25 -5.10 -5.60
N LYS A 458 -15.35 -4.84 -6.57
CA LYS A 458 -14.54 -5.91 -7.19
C LYS A 458 -13.66 -6.60 -6.17
N ILE A 459 -13.00 -5.85 -5.27
CA ILE A 459 -12.18 -6.44 -4.22
C ILE A 459 -13.03 -7.29 -3.27
N GLU A 460 -14.23 -6.85 -2.92
CA GLU A 460 -15.16 -7.60 -2.07
C GLU A 460 -15.61 -8.90 -2.73
N GLU A 461 -16.00 -8.85 -4.00
CA GLU A 461 -16.34 -10.03 -4.80
C GLU A 461 -15.16 -11.02 -4.85
N LEU A 462 -13.96 -10.52 -5.13
CA LEU A 462 -12.74 -11.34 -5.16
C LEU A 462 -12.40 -11.92 -3.78
N ASN A 463 -12.67 -11.19 -2.70
CA ASN A 463 -12.48 -11.70 -1.34
C ASN A 463 -13.44 -12.87 -1.04
N ASP A 464 -14.69 -12.77 -1.45
CA ASP A 464 -15.67 -13.87 -1.32
C ASP A 464 -15.25 -15.08 -2.18
N LYS A 465 -14.89 -14.86 -3.44
CA LYS A 465 -14.38 -15.93 -4.33
C LYS A 465 -13.13 -16.61 -3.74
N LEU A 466 -12.17 -15.83 -3.23
CA LEU A 466 -10.97 -16.36 -2.59
C LEU A 466 -11.35 -17.23 -1.39
N SER A 467 -12.31 -16.80 -0.58
CA SER A 467 -12.78 -17.54 0.60
C SER A 467 -13.34 -18.92 0.22
N LYS A 468 -14.11 -18.98 -0.87
CA LYS A 468 -14.65 -20.24 -1.41
C LYS A 468 -13.53 -21.15 -1.92
N LYS A 469 -12.52 -20.60 -2.58
CA LYS A 469 -11.36 -21.34 -3.09
C LYS A 469 -10.41 -21.85 -2.00
N GLN A 470 -10.47 -21.34 -0.76
CA GLN A 470 -9.70 -21.90 0.36
C GLN A 470 -10.09 -23.35 0.67
N SER A 471 -11.34 -23.76 0.40
CA SER A 471 -11.75 -25.16 0.55
C SER A 471 -11.01 -26.11 -0.41
N ALA A 472 -10.75 -25.66 -1.65
CA ALA A 472 -9.95 -26.41 -2.61
C ALA A 472 -8.47 -26.45 -2.20
N MET A 473 -7.92 -25.35 -1.68
CA MET A 473 -6.56 -25.33 -1.10
C MET A 473 -6.44 -26.34 0.04
N ALA A 474 -7.36 -26.34 1.01
CA ALA A 474 -7.36 -27.29 2.12
C ALA A 474 -7.51 -28.74 1.65
N SER A 475 -8.27 -28.98 0.59
CA SER A 475 -8.43 -30.32 -0.01
C SER A 475 -7.12 -30.82 -0.63
N LEU A 476 -6.34 -29.94 -1.26
CA LEU A 476 -5.01 -30.28 -1.78
C LEU A 476 -3.98 -30.46 -0.65
N GLU A 477 -4.06 -29.70 0.43
CA GLU A 477 -3.23 -29.92 1.63
C GLU A 477 -3.55 -31.27 2.29
N TRP A 478 -4.82 -31.65 2.35
CA TRP A 478 -5.22 -32.98 2.83
C TRP A 478 -4.70 -34.08 1.90
N TYR A 479 -4.84 -33.91 0.58
CA TYR A 479 -4.29 -34.84 -0.41
C TYR A 479 -2.78 -35.02 -0.21
N LYS A 480 -2.06 -33.91 0.03
CA LYS A 480 -0.63 -33.93 0.33
C LYS A 480 -0.30 -34.75 1.58
N GLY A 481 -1.02 -34.52 2.67
CA GLY A 481 -0.87 -35.31 3.90
C GLY A 481 -1.18 -36.79 3.71
N HIS A 482 -2.18 -37.12 2.88
CA HIS A 482 -2.56 -38.49 2.58
C HIS A 482 -1.49 -39.22 1.75
N SER A 483 -0.99 -38.60 0.68
CA SER A 483 0.08 -39.19 -0.16
C SER A 483 1.40 -39.35 0.58
N LYS A 484 1.66 -38.50 1.58
CA LYS A 484 2.81 -38.66 2.48
C LYS A 484 2.71 -39.93 3.32
N ALA A 485 1.52 -40.30 3.78
CA ALA A 485 1.32 -41.53 4.57
C ALA A 485 1.54 -42.82 3.75
N ASN A 486 1.58 -42.72 2.42
CA ASN A 486 1.86 -43.84 1.51
C ASN A 486 3.32 -43.82 1.00
N ASP A 487 4.21 -43.05 1.64
CA ASP A 487 5.65 -42.91 1.31
C ASP A 487 5.99 -42.56 -0.15
N THR A 488 4.99 -42.12 -0.93
CA THR A 488 5.19 -41.73 -2.34
C THR A 488 5.32 -40.22 -2.46
N GLY A 489 4.59 -39.47 -1.64
CA GLY A 489 4.47 -38.02 -1.77
C GLY A 489 3.48 -37.61 -2.86
N TYR A 490 2.89 -36.43 -2.69
CA TYR A 490 1.74 -35.99 -3.49
C TYR A 490 2.05 -35.68 -4.95
N TYR A 491 3.28 -35.24 -5.24
CA TYR A 491 3.76 -35.04 -6.61
C TYR A 491 3.74 -36.37 -7.39
N ASP A 492 4.39 -37.39 -6.84
CA ASP A 492 4.52 -38.70 -7.48
C ASP A 492 3.18 -39.46 -7.54
N SER A 493 2.37 -39.41 -6.48
CA SER A 493 1.00 -39.96 -6.51
C SER A 493 0.19 -39.32 -7.64
N PHE A 494 0.25 -38.00 -7.78
CA PHE A 494 -0.49 -37.29 -8.82
C PHE A 494 0.02 -37.62 -10.23
N LYS A 495 1.35 -37.72 -10.40
CA LYS A 495 1.99 -38.10 -11.66
C LYS A 495 1.60 -39.51 -12.10
N GLN A 496 1.48 -40.45 -11.16
CA GLN A 496 1.01 -41.83 -11.44
C GLN A 496 -0.48 -41.87 -11.80
N HIS A 497 -1.30 -41.08 -11.10
CA HIS A 497 -2.73 -40.90 -11.35
C HIS A 497 -3.56 -42.19 -11.34
N SER A 498 -3.38 -42.99 -10.30
CA SER A 498 -3.96 -44.32 -10.17
C SER A 498 -5.17 -44.38 -9.23
N ASP A 499 -5.31 -43.44 -8.28
CA ASP A 499 -6.42 -43.38 -7.31
C ASP A 499 -7.45 -42.32 -7.74
N LYS A 500 -8.73 -42.58 -7.44
CA LYS A 500 -9.84 -41.61 -7.50
C LYS A 500 -9.50 -40.28 -6.80
N LYS A 501 -8.66 -40.31 -5.76
CA LYS A 501 -8.19 -39.09 -5.07
C LYS A 501 -7.32 -38.21 -5.97
N ASP A 502 -6.53 -38.80 -6.87
CA ASP A 502 -5.67 -38.06 -7.81
C ASP A 502 -6.54 -37.30 -8.82
N PHE A 503 -7.62 -37.93 -9.30
CA PHE A 503 -8.62 -37.28 -10.15
C PHE A 503 -9.27 -36.09 -9.43
N ARG A 504 -9.64 -36.23 -8.15
CA ARG A 504 -10.19 -35.13 -7.34
C ARG A 504 -9.17 -34.01 -7.15
N ALA A 505 -7.91 -34.33 -6.87
CA ALA A 505 -6.84 -33.35 -6.79
C ALA A 505 -6.70 -32.56 -8.10
N ASN A 506 -6.86 -33.22 -9.26
CA ASN A 506 -6.79 -32.57 -10.56
C ASN A 506 -7.95 -31.58 -10.78
N LEU A 507 -9.16 -31.91 -10.31
CA LEU A 507 -10.29 -30.99 -10.34
C LEU A 507 -10.03 -29.73 -9.50
N TYR A 508 -9.45 -29.88 -8.31
CA TYR A 508 -9.07 -28.74 -7.46
C TYR A 508 -7.94 -27.91 -8.08
N ARG A 509 -6.91 -28.56 -8.66
CA ARG A 509 -5.83 -27.91 -9.41
C ARG A 509 -6.38 -27.01 -10.50
N ASN A 510 -7.25 -27.53 -11.36
CA ASN A 510 -7.87 -26.78 -12.47
C ASN A 510 -8.74 -25.63 -11.95
N SER A 511 -9.59 -25.91 -10.96
CA SER A 511 -10.47 -24.90 -10.34
C SER A 511 -9.68 -23.73 -9.74
N LEU A 512 -8.53 -23.99 -9.12
CA LEU A 512 -7.64 -22.97 -8.59
C LEU A 512 -6.86 -22.26 -9.70
N GLY A 513 -6.41 -22.99 -10.73
CA GLY A 513 -5.77 -22.43 -11.92
C GLY A 513 -6.62 -21.36 -12.59
N THR A 514 -7.85 -21.70 -12.96
CA THR A 514 -8.80 -20.75 -13.58
C THR A 514 -9.01 -19.50 -12.72
N PHE A 515 -9.16 -19.66 -11.40
CA PHE A 515 -9.34 -18.53 -10.50
C PHE A 515 -8.15 -17.57 -10.48
N TRP A 516 -6.92 -18.09 -10.50
CA TRP A 516 -5.73 -17.24 -10.52
C TRP A 516 -5.45 -16.66 -11.91
N ASP A 517 -5.76 -17.38 -12.99
CA ASP A 517 -5.68 -16.87 -14.36
C ASP A 517 -6.59 -15.63 -14.51
N GLU A 518 -7.86 -15.71 -14.06
CA GLU A 518 -8.81 -14.58 -14.06
C GLU A 518 -8.24 -13.35 -13.30
N ILE A 519 -7.65 -13.57 -12.11
CA ILE A 519 -7.11 -12.47 -11.30
C ILE A 519 -5.90 -11.82 -11.97
N VAL A 520 -4.98 -12.61 -12.53
CA VAL A 520 -3.80 -12.09 -13.23
C VAL A 520 -4.24 -11.26 -14.43
N GLU A 521 -5.20 -11.75 -15.21
CA GLU A 521 -5.78 -11.03 -16.34
C GLU A 521 -6.43 -9.70 -15.91
N MET A 522 -7.21 -9.69 -14.82
CA MET A 522 -7.79 -8.44 -14.29
C MET A 522 -6.74 -7.42 -13.85
N VAL A 523 -5.63 -7.86 -13.25
CA VAL A 523 -4.53 -6.96 -12.86
C VAL A 523 -3.85 -6.38 -14.10
N GLU A 524 -3.59 -7.19 -15.12
CA GLU A 524 -2.93 -6.77 -16.37
C GLU A 524 -3.81 -5.83 -17.20
N LYS A 525 -5.13 -6.03 -17.17
CA LYS A 525 -6.13 -5.13 -17.79
C LYS A 525 -6.43 -3.87 -16.98
N HIS A 526 -5.72 -3.62 -15.88
CA HIS A 526 -5.92 -2.45 -15.00
C HIS A 526 -7.36 -2.35 -14.44
N GLU A 527 -8.00 -3.50 -14.23
CA GLU A 527 -9.38 -3.58 -13.74
C GLU A 527 -9.50 -3.53 -12.22
N LEU A 528 -8.37 -3.69 -11.53
CA LEU A 528 -8.21 -3.65 -10.08
C LEU A 528 -7.32 -2.48 -9.67
N PRO A 529 -7.36 -2.03 -8.39
CA PRO A 529 -6.43 -1.00 -7.95
C PRO A 529 -4.98 -1.40 -8.23
N CYS A 530 -4.13 -0.42 -8.60
CA CYS A 530 -2.70 -0.66 -8.82
C CYS A 530 -2.03 -1.34 -7.60
N ILE A 531 -2.51 -1.04 -6.39
CA ILE A 531 -2.02 -1.58 -5.13
C ILE A 531 -2.40 -3.05 -4.88
N PHE A 532 -3.35 -3.60 -5.64
CA PHE A 532 -3.95 -4.92 -5.38
C PHE A 532 -2.89 -6.02 -5.29
N ARG A 533 -1.97 -6.06 -6.26
CA ARG A 533 -0.89 -7.07 -6.35
C ARG A 533 0.09 -6.98 -5.19
N PHE A 534 0.09 -5.88 -4.42
CA PHE A 534 1.01 -5.65 -3.30
C PHE A 534 0.37 -5.92 -1.93
N LEU A 535 -0.94 -6.16 -1.87
CA LEU A 535 -1.64 -6.47 -0.63
C LEU A 535 -1.12 -7.78 -0.03
N ASN A 536 -0.79 -7.77 1.27
CA ASN A 536 -0.26 -8.95 1.99
C ASN A 536 -1.17 -10.18 1.86
N LYS A 537 -2.49 -9.98 1.93
CA LYS A 537 -3.48 -11.04 1.78
C LYS A 537 -3.31 -11.79 0.45
N TRP A 538 -3.24 -11.04 -0.66
CA TRP A 538 -3.17 -11.59 -2.01
C TRP A 538 -1.81 -12.23 -2.30
N ILE A 539 -0.70 -11.59 -1.91
CA ILE A 539 0.63 -12.17 -2.09
C ILE A 539 0.81 -13.46 -1.29
N ASN A 540 0.32 -13.51 -0.05
CA ASN A 540 0.41 -14.71 0.77
C ASN A 540 -0.43 -15.85 0.17
N ALA A 541 -1.66 -15.55 -0.27
CA ALA A 541 -2.54 -16.53 -0.92
C ALA A 541 -1.95 -17.03 -2.25
N ALA A 542 -1.42 -16.14 -3.08
CA ALA A 542 -0.75 -16.46 -4.33
C ALA A 542 0.50 -17.32 -4.13
N THR A 543 1.31 -16.98 -3.13
CA THR A 543 2.53 -17.73 -2.81
C THR A 543 2.20 -19.14 -2.29
N ALA A 544 1.16 -19.27 -1.46
CA ALA A 544 0.69 -20.57 -0.98
C ALA A 544 0.14 -21.42 -2.14
N TYR A 545 -0.67 -20.82 -3.02
CA TYR A 545 -1.17 -21.47 -4.24
C TYR A 545 -0.02 -21.96 -5.12
N ARG A 546 0.93 -21.08 -5.50
CA ARG A 546 2.05 -21.44 -6.36
C ARG A 546 2.86 -22.61 -5.79
N ARG A 547 3.21 -22.55 -4.51
CA ARG A 547 4.02 -23.59 -3.84
C ARG A 547 3.29 -24.93 -3.67
N LEU A 548 1.96 -24.93 -3.61
CA LEU A 548 1.16 -26.16 -3.47
C LEU A 548 0.73 -26.75 -4.81
N VAL A 549 0.42 -25.91 -5.79
CA VAL A 549 -0.27 -26.31 -7.03
C VAL A 549 0.67 -26.40 -8.23
N GLU A 550 1.69 -25.56 -8.33
CA GLU A 550 2.64 -25.65 -9.46
C GLU A 550 3.36 -27.00 -9.54
N PRO A 551 3.73 -27.68 -8.44
CA PRO A 551 4.19 -29.07 -8.49
C PRO A 551 3.22 -30.03 -9.19
N LEU A 552 1.91 -29.82 -9.04
CA LEU A 552 0.88 -30.64 -9.70
C LEU A 552 0.74 -30.29 -11.19
N ASP A 553 0.91 -29.02 -11.56
CA ASP A 553 0.98 -28.61 -12.96
C ASP A 553 2.21 -29.23 -13.66
N ILE A 554 3.35 -29.28 -12.98
CA ILE A 554 4.56 -29.95 -13.45
C ILE A 554 4.31 -31.47 -13.57
N ALA A 555 3.69 -32.10 -12.58
CA ALA A 555 3.38 -33.53 -12.61
C ALA A 555 2.45 -33.90 -13.79
N ASP A 556 1.42 -33.09 -14.04
CA ASP A 556 0.53 -33.25 -15.19
C ASP A 556 1.28 -33.11 -16.51
N TYR A 557 2.15 -32.10 -16.62
CA TYR A 557 2.99 -31.89 -17.79
C TYR A 557 3.92 -33.09 -18.05
N SER A 558 4.67 -33.54 -17.04
CA SER A 558 5.59 -34.68 -17.15
C SER A 558 4.89 -35.99 -17.50
N ARG A 559 3.64 -36.17 -17.03
CA ARG A 559 2.83 -37.35 -17.34
C ARG A 559 2.39 -37.36 -18.81
N ASN A 560 1.90 -36.23 -19.31
CA ASN A 560 1.23 -36.16 -20.62
C ASN A 560 2.20 -35.85 -21.78
N HIS A 561 3.36 -35.26 -21.50
CA HIS A 561 4.33 -34.82 -22.52
C HIS A 561 5.65 -35.60 -22.45
N LYS A 562 5.58 -36.93 -22.34
CA LYS A 562 6.76 -37.81 -22.39
C LYS A 562 7.50 -37.64 -23.72
N GLY A 563 8.58 -36.84 -23.72
CA GLY A 563 9.46 -36.61 -24.88
C GLY A 563 9.48 -35.19 -25.43
N ASN A 564 8.57 -34.30 -25.02
CA ASN A 564 8.55 -32.90 -25.46
C ASN A 564 9.12 -31.97 -24.39
N GLY A 565 10.09 -31.13 -24.78
CA GLY A 565 10.52 -29.92 -24.07
C GLY A 565 10.90 -30.02 -22.58
N SER A 566 11.34 -28.90 -22.01
CA SER A 566 11.37 -28.71 -20.56
C SER A 566 10.12 -27.93 -20.14
N TYR A 567 9.62 -28.18 -18.93
CA TYR A 567 8.59 -27.33 -18.33
C TYR A 567 9.07 -25.87 -18.19
N LEU A 568 10.39 -25.67 -18.07
CA LEU A 568 11.04 -24.37 -17.96
C LEU A 568 11.26 -23.70 -19.32
N SER A 569 10.94 -24.37 -20.43
CA SER A 569 10.98 -23.78 -21.76
C SER A 569 9.96 -22.64 -21.89
N GLU A 570 10.32 -21.64 -22.69
CA GLU A 570 9.47 -20.47 -22.93
C GLU A 570 8.08 -20.88 -23.45
N GLY A 571 7.04 -20.29 -22.87
CA GLY A 571 5.64 -20.56 -23.23
C GLY A 571 5.03 -21.84 -22.65
N VAL A 572 5.79 -22.70 -21.97
CA VAL A 572 5.28 -23.94 -21.36
C VAL A 572 4.71 -23.70 -19.97
N ARG A 573 5.48 -23.01 -19.12
CA ARG A 573 5.06 -22.67 -17.76
C ARG A 573 3.84 -21.74 -17.81
N PRO A 574 2.72 -22.07 -17.15
CA PRO A 574 1.53 -21.20 -17.11
C PRO A 574 1.85 -19.79 -16.63
N HIS A 575 1.38 -18.78 -17.37
CA HIS A 575 1.66 -17.36 -17.15
C HIS A 575 1.36 -16.90 -15.71
N ARG A 576 0.28 -17.43 -15.10
CA ARG A 576 -0.06 -17.15 -13.70
C ARG A 576 1.09 -17.39 -12.73
N HIS A 577 1.87 -18.47 -12.88
CA HIS A 577 2.95 -18.78 -11.93
C HIS A 577 4.08 -17.76 -12.04
N PHE A 578 4.41 -17.35 -13.27
CA PHE A 578 5.37 -16.28 -13.53
C PHE A 578 4.90 -14.95 -12.93
N ALA A 579 3.65 -14.55 -13.19
CA ALA A 579 3.07 -13.32 -12.67
C ALA A 579 3.06 -13.29 -11.13
N LEU A 580 2.61 -14.36 -10.49
CA LEU A 580 2.53 -14.45 -9.03
C LEU A 580 3.93 -14.51 -8.37
N GLU A 581 4.91 -15.15 -9.01
CA GLU A 581 6.30 -15.13 -8.57
C GLU A 581 6.90 -13.72 -8.68
N LYS A 582 6.60 -13.00 -9.77
CA LYS A 582 7.01 -11.60 -9.96
C LYS A 582 6.45 -10.70 -8.86
N TRP A 583 5.16 -10.83 -8.49
CA TRP A 583 4.56 -10.05 -7.41
C TRP A 583 5.28 -10.24 -6.07
N LEU A 584 5.70 -11.47 -5.76
CA LEU A 584 6.47 -11.76 -4.54
C LEU A 584 7.88 -11.14 -4.60
N LYS A 585 8.58 -11.28 -5.74
CA LYS A 585 9.92 -10.71 -5.94
C LYS A 585 9.92 -9.20 -5.80
N GLU A 586 8.97 -8.51 -6.45
CA GLU A 586 8.81 -7.06 -6.34
C GLU A 586 8.59 -6.62 -4.89
N LYS A 587 7.75 -7.33 -4.14
CA LYS A 587 7.52 -7.03 -2.73
C LYS A 587 8.72 -7.31 -1.84
N ASP A 588 9.50 -8.33 -2.13
CA ASP A 588 10.70 -8.62 -1.36
C ASP A 588 11.84 -7.63 -1.68
N GLN A 589 11.90 -7.11 -2.91
CA GLN A 589 12.80 -6.00 -3.27
C GLN A 589 12.49 -4.72 -2.48
N THR A 590 11.23 -4.46 -2.12
CA THR A 590 10.92 -3.30 -1.27
C THR A 590 11.27 -3.52 0.21
N ARG A 591 11.71 -4.73 0.60
CA ARG A 591 12.06 -5.11 1.98
C ARG A 591 13.58 -5.16 2.27
N ILE A 592 14.41 -4.63 1.37
CA ILE A 592 15.89 -4.62 1.52
C ILE A 592 16.27 -4.03 2.89
N GLY A 593 17.00 -4.82 3.69
CA GLY A 593 17.43 -4.47 5.06
C GLY A 593 16.94 -5.43 6.14
N ARG A 594 16.03 -6.38 5.84
CA ARG A 594 15.74 -7.52 6.73
C ARG A 594 16.62 -8.70 6.35
N GLU A 595 17.62 -9.01 7.17
CA GLU A 595 18.25 -10.34 7.12
C GLU A 595 17.14 -11.38 7.23
N LYS A 596 17.02 -12.26 6.22
CA LYS A 596 16.13 -13.41 6.30
C LYS A 596 16.63 -14.26 7.46
N LYS A 597 15.85 -14.31 8.55
CA LYS A 597 16.19 -15.20 9.66
C LYS A 597 16.30 -16.62 9.12
N PRO A 598 17.41 -17.33 9.39
CA PRO A 598 17.56 -18.70 8.92
C PRO A 598 16.43 -19.56 9.49
N ARG A 599 15.91 -20.46 8.66
CA ARG A 599 14.83 -21.37 9.07
C ARG A 599 15.37 -22.35 10.11
N THR A 600 14.56 -22.65 11.12
CA THR A 600 14.90 -23.68 12.12
C THR A 600 14.46 -25.08 11.67
N LYS A 601 13.42 -25.16 10.82
CA LYS A 601 12.82 -26.39 10.31
C LYS A 601 12.67 -26.35 8.79
N PHE A 602 12.68 -27.53 8.16
CA PHE A 602 12.34 -27.71 6.74
C PHE A 602 11.01 -27.06 6.38
N ALA A 603 10.87 -26.66 5.13
CA ALA A 603 9.66 -26.00 4.66
C ALA A 603 8.50 -27.00 4.60
N SER A 604 7.29 -26.55 4.93
CA SER A 604 6.08 -27.40 4.75
C SER A 604 5.77 -27.62 3.26
N LEU A 605 6.09 -26.62 2.45
CA LEU A 605 6.07 -26.61 1.00
C LEU A 605 7.41 -26.07 0.51
N THR A 606 8.01 -26.73 -0.47
CA THR A 606 9.28 -26.29 -1.08
C THR A 606 9.15 -24.82 -1.55
N GLU A 607 10.12 -23.99 -1.20
CA GLU A 607 10.02 -22.54 -1.45
C GLU A 607 10.09 -22.20 -2.93
N ASP A 608 10.93 -22.93 -3.66
CA ASP A 608 10.96 -22.98 -5.12
C ASP A 608 9.90 -23.94 -5.63
N SER A 609 8.91 -23.41 -6.32
CA SER A 609 7.79 -24.19 -6.85
C SER A 609 8.14 -24.93 -8.13
N CYS A 610 9.24 -24.55 -8.81
CA CYS A 610 9.76 -25.23 -9.98
C CYS A 610 10.69 -26.40 -9.64
N PHE A 611 10.92 -26.69 -8.36
CA PHE A 611 11.81 -27.76 -7.90
C PHE A 611 11.62 -29.09 -8.66
N TRP A 612 10.37 -29.53 -8.83
CA TRP A 612 10.07 -30.78 -9.51
C TRP A 612 10.35 -30.74 -11.02
N ALA A 613 10.35 -29.58 -11.65
CA ALA A 613 10.76 -29.45 -13.05
C ALA A 613 12.27 -29.71 -13.18
N HIS A 614 13.07 -29.20 -12.24
CA HIS A 614 14.50 -29.49 -12.17
C HIS A 614 14.79 -30.97 -11.91
N VAL A 615 14.00 -31.63 -11.05
CA VAL A 615 14.10 -33.09 -10.84
C VAL A 615 13.87 -33.84 -12.15
N GLU A 616 12.84 -33.48 -12.93
CA GLU A 616 12.53 -34.15 -14.19
C GLU A 616 13.61 -33.91 -15.26
N GLU A 617 14.23 -32.72 -15.30
CA GLU A 617 15.41 -32.46 -16.13
C GLU A 617 16.61 -33.30 -15.68
N ALA A 618 16.86 -33.41 -14.38
CA ALA A 618 17.94 -34.22 -13.84
C ALA A 618 17.74 -35.72 -14.14
N CYS A 619 16.51 -36.23 -14.04
CA CYS A 619 16.15 -37.59 -14.46
C CYS A 619 16.41 -37.83 -15.95
N LYS A 620 16.05 -36.87 -16.82
CA LYS A 620 16.33 -36.94 -18.26
C LYS A 620 17.84 -36.96 -18.51
N ASN A 621 18.59 -36.02 -17.92
CA ASN A 621 20.04 -35.93 -18.05
C ASN A 621 20.74 -37.21 -17.60
N LEU A 622 20.28 -37.81 -16.49
CA LEU A 622 20.79 -39.07 -15.98
C LEU A 622 20.55 -40.23 -16.95
N SER A 623 19.32 -40.33 -17.47
CA SER A 623 18.94 -41.35 -18.44
C SER A 623 19.76 -41.23 -19.74
N TYR A 624 19.98 -40.00 -20.22
CA TYR A 624 20.86 -39.75 -21.37
C TYR A 624 22.31 -40.09 -21.08
N LEU A 625 22.83 -39.77 -19.90
CA LEU A 625 24.20 -40.11 -19.52
C LEU A 625 24.43 -41.63 -19.53
N GLN A 626 23.47 -42.41 -19.00
CA GLN A 626 23.49 -43.87 -19.04
C GLN A 626 23.53 -44.40 -20.48
N GLN A 627 22.72 -43.82 -21.38
CA GLN A 627 22.73 -44.17 -22.80
C GLN A 627 24.05 -43.82 -23.48
N VAL A 628 24.61 -42.65 -23.21
CA VAL A 628 25.88 -42.18 -23.76
C VAL A 628 27.05 -43.05 -23.29
N HIS A 629 27.08 -43.44 -22.02
CA HIS A 629 28.07 -44.39 -21.49
C HIS A 629 27.96 -45.75 -22.18
N ALA A 630 26.74 -46.27 -22.39
CA ALA A 630 26.53 -47.50 -23.14
C ALA A 630 27.00 -47.39 -24.61
N GLN A 631 26.84 -46.22 -25.22
CA GLN A 631 27.19 -45.96 -26.63
C GLN A 631 28.62 -45.42 -26.85
N HIS A 632 29.44 -45.28 -25.81
CA HIS A 632 30.84 -44.80 -25.85
C HIS A 632 31.03 -43.39 -26.46
N GLN A 633 30.03 -42.50 -26.36
CA GLN A 633 30.07 -41.16 -26.94
C GLN A 633 30.51 -40.08 -25.92
N MET A 634 31.82 -39.97 -25.67
CA MET A 634 32.34 -39.17 -24.55
C MET A 634 32.16 -37.64 -24.65
N ALA A 635 31.91 -37.08 -25.84
CA ALA A 635 31.85 -35.62 -26.04
C ALA A 635 30.68 -34.93 -25.31
N HIS A 636 29.53 -35.60 -25.18
CA HIS A 636 28.33 -35.08 -24.48
C HIS A 636 28.26 -35.49 -23.00
N ALA A 637 29.06 -36.47 -22.58
CA ALA A 637 29.02 -37.00 -21.21
C ALA A 637 29.44 -35.95 -20.17
N GLN A 638 30.49 -35.16 -20.45
CA GLN A 638 30.98 -34.15 -19.52
C GLN A 638 29.92 -33.08 -19.21
N GLN A 639 29.24 -32.57 -20.23
CA GLN A 639 28.19 -31.57 -20.06
C GLN A 639 27.02 -32.09 -19.20
N LEU A 640 26.61 -33.35 -19.42
CA LEU A 640 25.55 -33.98 -18.63
C LEU A 640 25.97 -34.19 -17.17
N GLN A 641 27.23 -34.58 -16.93
CA GLN A 641 27.79 -34.70 -15.58
C GLN A 641 27.83 -33.35 -14.86
N ASP A 642 28.23 -32.27 -15.55
CA ASP A 642 28.27 -30.93 -15.00
C ASP A 642 26.85 -30.44 -14.64
N ASN A 643 25.85 -30.70 -15.49
CA ASN A 643 24.45 -30.37 -15.20
C ASN A 643 23.90 -31.12 -13.98
N LEU A 644 24.24 -32.42 -13.84
CA LEU A 644 23.83 -33.21 -12.68
C LEU A 644 24.47 -32.71 -11.39
N LYS A 645 25.75 -32.32 -11.44
CA LYS A 645 26.46 -31.72 -10.30
C LYS A 645 25.88 -30.36 -9.92
N GLN A 646 25.54 -29.51 -10.88
CA GLN A 646 24.84 -28.25 -10.61
C GLN A 646 23.48 -28.47 -9.93
N PHE A 647 22.73 -29.49 -10.35
CA PHE A 647 21.48 -29.86 -9.70
C PHE A 647 21.71 -30.35 -8.26
N GLU A 648 22.74 -31.17 -8.02
CA GLU A 648 23.15 -31.59 -6.67
C GLU A 648 23.51 -30.39 -5.78
N ASP A 649 24.32 -29.45 -6.28
CA ASP A 649 24.68 -28.22 -5.56
C ASP A 649 23.45 -27.35 -5.26
N TYR A 650 22.52 -27.24 -6.21
CA TYR A 650 21.23 -26.57 -6.02
C TYR A 650 20.43 -27.19 -4.87
N VAL A 651 20.27 -28.52 -4.84
CA VAL A 651 19.58 -29.21 -3.73
C VAL A 651 20.33 -29.03 -2.41
N GLY A 652 21.66 -29.12 -2.42
CA GLY A 652 22.51 -28.87 -1.25
C GLY A 652 22.29 -27.48 -0.65
N SER A 653 22.17 -26.44 -1.48
CA SER A 653 21.85 -25.08 -1.04
C SER A 653 20.48 -24.99 -0.37
N MET A 654 19.46 -25.66 -0.94
CA MET A 654 18.10 -25.67 -0.37
C MET A 654 18.02 -26.43 0.95
N ILE A 655 18.81 -27.49 1.13
CA ILE A 655 18.92 -28.22 2.40
C ILE A 655 19.56 -27.33 3.46
N LYS A 656 20.66 -26.65 3.13
CA LYS A 656 21.35 -25.72 4.03
C LYS A 656 20.42 -24.62 4.53
N ASP A 657 19.60 -24.06 3.63
CA ASP A 657 18.64 -23.02 3.95
C ASP A 657 17.31 -23.57 4.54
N LYS A 658 17.16 -24.90 4.57
CA LYS A 658 15.94 -25.63 4.96
C LYS A 658 14.70 -25.15 4.19
N SER A 659 14.88 -24.72 2.95
CA SER A 659 13.84 -24.22 2.04
C SER A 659 13.12 -25.32 1.26
N ILE A 660 13.65 -26.55 1.33
CA ILE A 660 13.06 -27.76 0.74
C ILE A 660 12.08 -28.45 1.69
N SER A 661 11.06 -29.12 1.14
CA SER A 661 10.13 -29.97 1.91
C SER A 661 10.73 -31.34 2.20
N ALA A 662 10.50 -31.85 3.41
CA ALA A 662 10.93 -33.20 3.80
C ALA A 662 10.27 -34.31 2.95
N GLU A 663 9.14 -34.03 2.29
CA GLU A 663 8.46 -35.00 1.40
C GLU A 663 9.26 -35.34 0.15
N VAL A 664 10.23 -34.51 -0.22
CA VAL A 664 11.15 -34.81 -1.32
C VAL A 664 11.98 -36.06 -1.02
N PHE A 665 12.25 -36.33 0.26
CA PHE A 665 13.10 -37.44 0.71
C PHE A 665 12.30 -38.70 1.10
N LEU A 666 11.02 -38.81 0.70
CA LEU A 666 10.27 -40.06 0.85
C LEU A 666 10.83 -41.13 -0.09
N GLU A 667 10.91 -42.38 0.36
CA GLU A 667 11.54 -43.47 -0.41
C GLU A 667 10.92 -43.67 -1.79
N GLY A 668 9.60 -43.48 -1.93
CA GLY A 668 8.89 -43.61 -3.19
C GLY A 668 8.99 -42.41 -4.14
N SER A 669 9.65 -41.32 -3.72
CA SER A 669 9.67 -40.07 -4.48
C SER A 669 10.54 -40.17 -5.74
N SER A 670 10.20 -39.39 -6.77
CA SER A 670 11.02 -39.30 -7.99
C SER A 670 12.44 -38.79 -7.68
N PHE A 671 12.60 -37.91 -6.70
CA PHE A 671 13.92 -37.43 -6.29
C PHE A 671 14.77 -38.54 -5.66
N MET A 672 14.20 -39.35 -4.76
CA MET A 672 14.94 -40.45 -4.13
C MET A 672 15.32 -41.53 -5.14
N LYS A 673 14.45 -41.82 -6.10
CA LYS A 673 14.75 -42.72 -7.23
C LYS A 673 15.89 -42.19 -8.09
N TRP A 674 15.86 -40.90 -8.44
CA TRP A 674 16.95 -40.23 -9.15
C TRP A 674 18.26 -40.30 -8.36
N TRP A 675 18.21 -40.01 -7.06
CA TRP A 675 19.39 -40.01 -6.19
C TRP A 675 20.04 -41.39 -6.12
N GLN A 676 19.25 -42.46 -5.96
CA GLN A 676 19.77 -43.84 -5.96
C GLN A 676 20.53 -44.15 -7.25
N GLN A 677 19.91 -43.87 -8.40
CA GLN A 677 20.56 -44.11 -9.70
C GLN A 677 21.80 -43.24 -9.93
N TYR A 678 21.75 -41.98 -9.48
CA TYR A 678 22.87 -41.06 -9.60
C TYR A 678 24.05 -41.50 -8.72
N ARG A 679 23.77 -41.95 -7.49
CA ARG A 679 24.76 -42.52 -6.57
C ARG A 679 25.44 -43.74 -7.18
N ASP A 680 24.67 -44.69 -7.71
CA ASP A 680 25.22 -45.91 -8.28
C ASP A 680 26.21 -45.60 -9.42
N LEU A 681 25.85 -44.64 -10.30
CA LEU A 681 26.74 -44.15 -11.36
C LEU A 681 28.00 -43.44 -10.84
N GLN A 682 27.89 -42.68 -9.75
CA GLN A 682 29.05 -42.06 -9.09
C GLN A 682 30.01 -43.11 -8.54
N LEU A 683 29.49 -44.18 -7.93
CA LEU A 683 30.30 -45.27 -7.37
C LEU A 683 31.00 -46.12 -8.45
N GLU A 684 30.38 -46.28 -9.62
CA GLU A 684 30.92 -47.03 -10.75
C GLU A 684 31.98 -46.27 -11.56
N SER A 685 32.06 -44.93 -11.42
CA SER A 685 32.91 -44.08 -12.27
C SER A 685 34.25 -43.70 -11.61
N PRO A 686 35.41 -44.23 -12.07
CA PRO A 686 36.71 -43.88 -11.50
C PRO A 686 37.08 -42.43 -11.80
N GLY A 687 36.91 -41.54 -10.81
CA GLY A 687 37.21 -40.11 -10.91
C GLY A 687 36.08 -39.19 -10.42
N TRP A 688 34.86 -39.72 -10.28
CA TRP A 688 33.71 -39.00 -9.74
C TRP A 688 33.66 -39.21 -8.22
N GLN A 689 34.31 -38.34 -7.44
CA GLN A 689 34.40 -38.51 -5.99
C GLN A 689 33.01 -38.48 -5.33
N ALA A 690 32.67 -39.57 -4.63
CA ALA A 690 31.42 -39.78 -3.87
C ALA A 690 31.31 -38.92 -2.58
N SER A 691 32.05 -37.82 -2.46
CA SER A 691 32.16 -37.04 -1.21
C SER A 691 31.29 -35.77 -1.20
N SER A 692 30.05 -35.88 -1.67
CA SER A 692 29.11 -34.75 -1.68
C SER A 692 28.48 -34.50 -0.30
N PRO A 693 28.23 -33.23 0.09
CA PRO A 693 27.40 -32.89 1.25
C PRO A 693 26.01 -33.53 1.22
N LEU A 694 25.44 -33.75 0.03
CA LEU A 694 24.14 -34.41 -0.15
C LEU A 694 24.21 -35.90 0.24
N PHE A 695 25.32 -36.57 -0.09
CA PHE A 695 25.59 -37.94 0.31
C PHE A 695 25.56 -38.11 1.83
N ASN A 696 26.32 -37.28 2.55
CA ASN A 696 26.34 -37.30 4.01
C ASN A 696 25.01 -36.90 4.65
N PHE A 697 24.19 -36.11 3.95
CA PHE A 697 22.86 -35.75 4.43
C PHE A 697 21.90 -36.92 4.29
N ILE A 698 21.89 -37.57 3.11
CA ILE A 698 20.99 -38.67 2.77
C ILE A 698 21.34 -39.95 3.55
N GLU A 699 22.60 -40.35 3.65
CA GLU A 699 22.97 -41.60 4.35
C GLU A 699 22.73 -41.55 5.87
N ASN A 700 22.79 -40.36 6.46
CA ASN A 700 22.60 -40.18 7.90
C ASN A 700 21.16 -39.82 8.28
N GLU A 701 20.21 -39.94 7.36
CA GLU A 701 18.78 -39.69 7.60
C GLU A 701 18.46 -38.32 8.22
N LYS A 702 19.29 -37.28 7.96
CA LYS A 702 19.25 -35.99 8.68
C LYS A 702 17.98 -35.15 8.45
N TRP A 703 17.06 -35.61 7.61
CA TRP A 703 15.74 -35.00 7.38
C TRP A 703 14.62 -35.60 8.23
N LYS A 704 14.83 -36.78 8.84
CA LYS A 704 13.94 -37.34 9.86
C LYS A 704 14.11 -36.55 11.16
#